data_AF-A0A3D4Q1M2-F1
#
_entry.id   AF-A0A3D4Q1M2-F1
#
_cell.length_a   1.000
_cell.length_b   1.000
_cell.length_c   1.000
_cell.angle_alpha   90.00
_cell.angle_beta   90.00
_cell.angle_gamma   90.00
#
_symmetry.space_group_name_H-M   'P 1'
#
loop_
_entity.id
_entity.type
_entity.pdbx_description
1 polymer ?
#
loop_
_entity_poly.entity_id
_entity_poly.type
_entity_poly.pdbx_seq_one_letter_code
_entity_poly.pdbx_strand_id
1 'polypeptide(L)'
;MTTIWGDAASAGCSYTVTNSWGSGFTAAIRVTNDSNATINGWQVNWTYSKNTVSNAWNARLSGNYAASNLGWNGNLRPGQSAEFGVQGVTNGGAVEVPQVTGTACGTETGASSSITSSKAASLANSSVASVANSVNIAGLATATTSYVSPWETIRAVNDNSNPANSNDKTAGAYGNWNNPNSIQWVQYDWPQNYNLTSTQIYWFDDNGGVLTPTRAYLEYWNGSAWVNAGNVPLAKNAFNTLALNNVVTNRVRVSMLNTQQSTGILEWRVSGIAAGAVVSSSKSSTALSSIPRSSLAASSIPKSSSSLARSSTPASSSSVRSSTPAMSSTSSSSSSSTLSVAQCSAYDWPKYEPDLNYDFRTDFGQVDTSKFKVYNGCPASTIAGVKTKGRFAFIWGKNRNPAITDADIDRVLTNLNEDADYIHNVMGWPVDKLQAEGYFSNIYLYGSGLCTDSAANTERGGWQSGINGYPMVLLSYYPVITPSERGGITHEFIHTIMATRGNKAAWFNEGGNTWLQMNLEASRTGNYGVGFLDATSFLAPHMPIENYSGWLQDGTFGGPNAEGVDRRVNGQQISTWREYLGGNQYNAAFPHFLGVHVSKGANAWIWAKGAHNHILRSLAGGVGEEQTQRMIMEFRARQAMVDFGPWSNAFKVPINNNWGRTINAERIDGGILQDPGAHRLTFYSATTQEGTTLIPSTTTLPGWSGANQIPLKVTGNKVRVNFQPIGQNMRVQLAYRAADGSAVYSKPVTSGEACLDLTKAPKNGVVVAVVSNVDHLYNGEETRTRKHDYRLQLLEAATGTAPLYDKHYQ
;
A
#
# COMPACT_ATOMS: atom_id res chain seq x y z
N MET A 1 26.69 -9.61 55.61
CA MET A 1 26.09 -10.04 54.32
C MET A 1 25.40 -8.83 53.73
N THR A 2 26.02 -8.22 52.72
CA THR A 2 25.47 -7.05 52.03
C THR A 2 25.46 -7.42 50.56
N THR A 3 24.28 -7.73 50.04
CA THR A 3 24.09 -8.15 48.65
C THR A 3 24.19 -6.93 47.74
N ILE A 4 25.14 -6.99 46.81
CA ILE A 4 25.38 -5.97 45.78
C ILE A 4 24.23 -6.06 44.77
N TRP A 5 23.54 -4.95 44.53
CA TRP A 5 22.53 -4.82 43.49
C TRP A 5 23.24 -4.59 42.14
N GLY A 6 22.96 -5.44 41.17
CA GLY A 6 23.47 -5.31 39.80
C GLY A 6 22.74 -4.22 39.00
N ASP A 7 23.46 -3.65 38.03
CA ASP A 7 23.10 -2.48 37.22
C ASP A 7 21.66 -2.46 36.71
N ALA A 8 21.02 -1.29 36.86
CA ALA A 8 19.64 -1.02 36.46
C ALA A 8 19.47 -1.06 34.94
N ALA A 9 18.65 -2.01 34.48
CA ALA A 9 18.12 -2.07 33.13
C ALA A 9 17.11 -0.93 32.91
N SER A 10 17.34 -0.08 31.90
CA SER A 10 16.39 0.97 31.51
C SER A 10 15.18 0.36 30.79
N ALA A 11 13.98 0.58 31.31
CA ALA A 11 12.72 0.27 30.65
C ALA A 11 12.02 1.56 30.20
N GLY A 12 11.28 1.51 29.08
CA GLY A 12 10.55 2.64 28.51
C GLY A 12 9.13 2.69 29.08
N CYS A 13 8.74 3.86 29.59
CA CYS A 13 7.40 4.07 30.15
C CYS A 13 6.67 5.17 29.42
N SER A 14 5.40 4.95 29.14
CA SER A 14 4.53 5.92 28.47
C SER A 14 3.27 6.19 29.28
N TYR A 15 2.75 7.40 29.15
CA TYR A 15 1.49 7.84 29.71
C TYR A 15 0.60 8.31 28.55
N THR A 16 -0.58 7.72 28.40
CA THR A 16 -1.53 8.04 27.33
C THR A 16 -2.90 8.33 27.91
N VAL A 17 -3.45 9.53 27.69
CA VAL A 17 -4.85 9.83 28.04
C VAL A 17 -5.75 9.07 27.07
N THR A 18 -6.59 8.17 27.59
CA THR A 18 -7.48 7.32 26.79
C THR A 18 -8.87 7.93 26.60
N ASN A 19 -9.33 8.75 27.56
CA ASN A 19 -10.57 9.52 27.46
C ASN A 19 -10.53 10.74 28.40
N SER A 20 -11.23 11.82 28.06
CA SER A 20 -11.35 13.02 28.89
C SER A 20 -12.73 13.66 28.72
N TRP A 21 -13.33 14.09 29.82
CA TRP A 21 -14.65 14.75 29.86
C TRP A 21 -14.61 16.10 30.59
N GLY A 22 -13.45 16.74 30.62
CA GLY A 22 -13.25 18.09 31.19
C GLY A 22 -12.98 18.09 32.70
N SER A 23 -13.92 17.59 33.51
CA SER A 23 -13.75 17.50 34.98
C SER A 23 -12.96 16.25 35.42
N GLY A 24 -12.80 15.27 34.54
CA GLY A 24 -12.01 14.06 34.78
C GLY A 24 -11.54 13.38 33.49
N PHE A 25 -10.72 12.35 33.66
CA PHE A 25 -10.10 11.61 32.56
C PHE A 25 -9.80 10.16 32.96
N THR A 26 -9.57 9.32 31.96
CA THR A 26 -8.87 8.04 32.11
C THR A 26 -7.58 8.06 31.31
N ALA A 27 -6.54 7.43 31.82
CA ALA A 27 -5.26 7.28 31.15
C ALA A 27 -4.70 5.88 31.35
N ALA A 28 -3.88 5.43 30.40
CA ALA A 28 -3.11 4.20 30.46
C ALA A 28 -1.64 4.53 30.66
N ILE A 29 -1.00 3.82 31.59
CA ILE A 29 0.45 3.87 31.81
C ILE A 29 1.01 2.51 31.42
N ARG A 30 1.94 2.51 30.47
CA ARG A 30 2.58 1.29 29.96
C ARG A 30 4.04 1.28 30.38
N VAL A 31 4.48 0.15 30.94
CA VAL A 31 5.86 -0.16 31.33
C VAL A 31 6.39 -1.22 30.37
N THR A 32 7.43 -0.92 29.60
CA THR A 32 8.01 -1.84 28.62
C THR A 32 9.43 -2.19 28.99
N ASN A 33 9.74 -3.48 29.05
CA ASN A 33 11.10 -3.94 29.26
C ASN A 33 11.90 -3.84 27.94
N ASP A 34 12.53 -2.70 27.74
CA ASP A 34 13.42 -2.44 26.59
C ASP A 34 14.86 -2.94 26.82
N SER A 35 15.09 -3.66 27.91
CA SER A 35 16.38 -4.26 28.24
C SER A 35 16.47 -5.73 27.79
N ASN A 36 17.67 -6.29 27.82
CA ASN A 36 17.91 -7.70 27.51
C ASN A 36 17.77 -8.64 28.73
N ALA A 37 17.39 -8.13 29.90
CA ALA A 37 17.20 -8.91 31.13
C ALA A 37 15.74 -8.86 31.59
N THR A 38 15.22 -9.96 32.14
CA THR A 38 13.86 -10.00 32.67
C THR A 38 13.70 -9.09 33.91
N ILE A 39 12.68 -8.23 33.90
CA ILE A 39 12.30 -7.41 35.06
C ILE A 39 11.38 -8.24 35.97
N ASN A 40 11.77 -8.40 37.24
CA ASN A 40 11.03 -9.14 38.26
C ASN A 40 10.37 -8.17 39.25
N GLY A 41 9.23 -7.61 38.84
CA GLY A 41 8.49 -6.56 39.53
C GLY A 41 8.82 -5.18 38.97
N TRP A 42 7.81 -4.32 38.85
CA TRP A 42 7.98 -2.94 38.39
C TRP A 42 7.27 -1.99 39.36
N GLN A 43 7.87 -0.82 39.52
CA GLN A 43 7.29 0.32 40.23
C GLN A 43 7.52 1.57 39.41
N VAL A 44 6.48 2.38 39.30
CA VAL A 44 6.50 3.66 38.60
C VAL A 44 5.92 4.77 39.45
N ASN A 45 6.38 5.99 39.22
CA ASN A 45 5.94 7.22 39.85
C ASN A 45 5.68 8.28 38.79
N TRP A 46 4.72 9.16 39.01
CA TRP A 46 4.52 10.36 38.22
C TRP A 46 4.12 11.50 39.15
N THR A 47 3.87 12.68 38.62
CA THR A 47 3.31 13.79 39.40
C THR A 47 2.36 14.59 38.51
N TYR A 48 1.30 15.16 39.09
CA TYR A 48 0.50 16.18 38.44
C TYR A 48 0.64 17.49 39.21
N SER A 49 0.55 18.60 38.49
CA SER A 49 0.59 19.95 39.07
C SER A 49 -0.76 20.34 39.67
N LYS A 50 -1.87 19.91 39.05
CA LYS A 50 -3.23 20.18 39.49
C LYS A 50 -4.10 18.93 39.56
N ASN A 51 -3.93 18.00 38.63
CA ASN A 51 -4.78 16.80 38.58
C ASN A 51 -4.53 15.87 39.77
N THR A 52 -5.48 14.99 40.10
CA THR A 52 -5.31 13.94 41.12
C THR A 52 -5.89 12.62 40.64
N VAL A 53 -5.24 11.50 40.99
CA VAL A 53 -5.77 10.16 40.70
C VAL A 53 -6.84 9.81 41.71
N SER A 54 -7.99 9.34 41.24
CA SER A 54 -9.12 8.90 42.08
C SER A 54 -9.28 7.39 42.11
N ASN A 55 -8.85 6.68 41.06
CA ASN A 55 -8.91 5.22 40.99
C ASN A 55 -7.83 4.66 40.05
N ALA A 56 -7.46 3.39 40.22
CA ALA A 56 -6.55 2.68 39.32
C ALA A 56 -6.93 1.19 39.21
N TRP A 57 -6.61 0.57 38.08
CA TRP A 57 -6.81 -0.87 37.85
C TRP A 57 -5.58 -1.50 37.20
N ASN A 58 -5.42 -2.81 37.36
CA ASN A 58 -4.26 -3.59 36.93
C ASN A 58 -2.91 -3.19 37.58
N ALA A 59 -2.94 -2.40 38.65
CA ALA A 59 -1.79 -2.05 39.48
C ALA A 59 -2.20 -1.85 40.95
N ARG A 60 -1.24 -1.88 41.86
CA ARG A 60 -1.41 -1.41 43.25
C ARG A 60 -1.00 0.04 43.34
N LEU A 61 -1.95 0.94 43.59
CA LEU A 61 -1.68 2.36 43.80
C LEU A 61 -1.20 2.59 45.24
N SER A 62 -0.14 3.38 45.39
CA SER A 62 0.39 3.86 46.67
C SER A 62 0.39 5.39 46.67
N GLY A 63 -0.39 6.00 47.56
CA GLY A 63 -0.69 7.44 47.47
C GLY A 63 -1.43 7.78 46.18
N ASN A 64 -1.20 8.98 45.63
CA ASN A 64 -1.88 9.43 44.42
C ASN A 64 -1.08 9.20 43.14
N TYR A 65 0.25 9.00 43.22
CA TYR A 65 1.11 9.04 42.04
C TYR A 65 2.23 7.99 42.01
N ALA A 66 2.07 6.90 42.74
CA ALA A 66 2.96 5.74 42.65
C ALA A 66 2.15 4.47 42.41
N ALA A 67 2.61 3.61 41.51
CA ALA A 67 1.96 2.34 41.20
C ALA A 67 2.98 1.21 41.07
N SER A 68 2.63 0.03 41.58
CA SER A 68 3.43 -1.18 41.43
C SER A 68 2.62 -2.33 40.83
N ASN A 69 3.33 -3.32 40.31
CA ASN A 69 2.72 -4.50 39.70
C ASN A 69 1.81 -5.29 40.66
N LEU A 70 0.85 -6.01 40.07
CA LEU A 70 0.14 -7.12 40.69
C LEU A 70 0.92 -8.43 40.48
N GLY A 71 0.52 -9.51 41.15
CA GLY A 71 1.25 -10.78 41.09
C GLY A 71 1.37 -11.38 39.69
N TRP A 72 0.44 -11.07 38.78
CA TRP A 72 0.38 -11.65 37.44
C TRP A 72 1.07 -10.82 36.34
N ASN A 73 1.34 -9.53 36.57
CA ASN A 73 1.98 -8.64 35.57
C ASN A 73 3.34 -8.09 36.02
N GLY A 74 3.96 -8.68 37.04
CA GLY A 74 5.26 -8.25 37.54
C GLY A 74 6.45 -8.73 36.72
N ASN A 75 6.34 -9.87 36.03
CA ASN A 75 7.44 -10.47 35.29
C ASN A 75 7.39 -10.04 33.82
N LEU A 76 8.31 -9.17 33.40
CA LEU A 76 8.41 -8.67 32.02
C LEU A 76 9.71 -9.16 31.38
N ARG A 77 9.62 -10.05 30.38
CA ARG A 77 10.77 -10.47 29.55
C ARG A 77 11.20 -9.34 28.59
N PRO A 78 12.40 -9.39 27.99
CA PRO A 78 12.82 -8.45 26.95
C PRO A 78 11.74 -8.27 25.88
N GLY A 79 11.35 -7.03 25.61
CA GLY A 79 10.29 -6.64 24.67
C GLY A 79 8.85 -6.78 25.16
N GLN A 80 8.61 -7.27 26.39
CA GLN A 80 7.26 -7.35 26.97
C GLN A 80 6.89 -6.06 27.71
N SER A 81 5.58 -5.82 27.82
CA SER A 81 5.04 -4.68 28.57
C SER A 81 3.95 -5.10 29.54
N ALA A 82 3.84 -4.35 30.64
CA ALA A 82 2.64 -4.29 31.46
C ALA A 82 1.94 -2.94 31.25
N GLU A 83 0.62 -2.94 31.24
CA GLU A 83 -0.18 -1.72 31.17
C GLU A 83 -1.21 -1.70 32.29
N PHE A 84 -1.37 -0.54 32.91
CA PHE A 84 -2.38 -0.30 33.93
C PHE A 84 -3.08 1.03 33.66
N GLY A 85 -4.32 1.14 34.14
CA GLY A 85 -5.12 2.33 33.92
C GLY A 85 -5.33 3.14 35.19
N VAL A 86 -5.49 4.44 35.02
CA VAL A 86 -5.82 5.39 36.08
C VAL A 86 -7.03 6.21 35.67
N GLN A 87 -7.89 6.51 36.63
CA GLN A 87 -8.92 7.53 36.54
C GLN A 87 -8.49 8.72 37.37
N GLY A 88 -8.54 9.92 36.80
CA GLY A 88 -8.18 11.15 37.48
C GLY A 88 -9.22 12.25 37.33
N VAL A 89 -9.12 13.24 38.22
CA VAL A 89 -9.90 14.48 38.20
C VAL A 89 -8.96 15.65 37.93
N THR A 90 -9.44 16.66 37.21
CA THR A 90 -8.60 17.78 36.74
C THR A 90 -8.46 18.91 37.76
N ASN A 91 -9.26 18.89 38.83
CA ASN A 91 -9.32 19.94 39.86
C ASN A 91 -9.43 21.36 39.27
N GLY A 92 -10.19 21.50 38.17
CA GLY A 92 -10.38 22.78 37.46
C GLY A 92 -9.20 23.18 36.54
N GLY A 93 -8.20 22.32 36.39
CA GLY A 93 -7.09 22.45 35.43
C GLY A 93 -7.35 21.75 34.09
N ALA A 94 -6.35 21.76 33.22
CA ALA A 94 -6.34 20.97 31.99
C ALA A 94 -5.87 19.53 32.28
N VAL A 95 -6.23 18.57 31.42
CA VAL A 95 -5.66 17.22 31.52
C VAL A 95 -4.15 17.27 31.28
N GLU A 96 -3.39 16.65 32.18
CA GLU A 96 -1.93 16.65 32.19
C GLU A 96 -1.40 15.31 31.68
N VAL A 97 -0.28 15.33 30.94
CA VAL A 97 0.43 14.14 30.44
C VAL A 97 1.82 14.12 31.10
N PRO A 98 1.94 13.59 32.32
CA PRO A 98 3.18 13.66 33.09
C PRO A 98 4.20 12.64 32.60
N GLN A 99 5.47 12.91 32.91
CA GLN A 99 6.52 11.92 32.73
C GLN A 99 6.38 10.83 33.80
N VAL A 100 6.58 9.58 33.37
CA VAL A 100 6.58 8.41 34.24
C VAL A 100 8.03 8.07 34.57
N THR A 101 8.32 7.98 35.86
CA THR A 101 9.64 7.76 36.46
C THR A 101 9.63 6.50 37.33
N GLY A 102 10.78 6.00 37.78
CA GLY A 102 10.86 4.85 38.69
C GLY A 102 11.90 3.82 38.26
N THR A 103 12.02 2.72 39.00
CA THR A 103 13.05 1.69 38.79
C THR A 103 12.96 1.00 37.43
N ALA A 104 11.80 1.08 36.77
CA ALA A 104 11.57 0.60 35.40
C ALA A 104 11.43 1.74 34.37
N CYS A 105 11.65 3.02 34.73
CA CYS A 105 11.33 4.17 33.85
C CYS A 105 12.36 5.30 33.99
N GLY A 106 13.62 5.06 33.60
CA GLY A 106 14.62 6.12 33.36
C GLY A 106 15.16 6.92 34.57
N THR A 107 16.33 7.53 34.34
CA THR A 107 17.28 8.15 35.28
C THR A 107 16.70 9.11 36.31
N GLU A 108 16.88 8.82 37.61
CA GLU A 108 16.84 9.85 38.66
C GLU A 108 18.13 10.68 38.60
N THR A 109 17.98 11.94 38.20
CA THR A 109 18.87 13.01 38.66
C THR A 109 18.16 13.75 39.79
N GLY A 110 18.77 13.74 40.98
CA GLY A 110 18.63 14.82 41.95
C GLY A 110 18.46 14.42 43.41
N ALA A 111 19.46 14.74 44.23
CA ALA A 111 19.24 15.60 45.40
C ALA A 111 20.56 16.19 45.91
N SER A 112 20.58 17.52 46.02
CA SER A 112 21.64 18.36 46.56
C SER A 112 21.96 18.10 48.03
N SER A 113 23.23 18.26 48.42
CA SER A 113 23.58 18.91 49.69
C SER A 113 24.99 19.48 49.65
N SER A 114 25.07 20.74 50.06
CA SER A 114 26.22 21.63 50.29
C SER A 114 27.41 21.00 51.03
N ILE A 115 28.64 21.43 50.75
CA ILE A 115 29.54 22.18 51.67
C ILE A 115 30.86 22.57 50.95
N THR A 116 31.24 23.80 51.29
CA THR A 116 32.41 24.67 51.06
C THR A 116 33.82 24.09 50.84
N SER A 117 34.54 24.75 49.90
CA SER A 117 35.93 25.25 49.97
C SER A 117 37.10 24.31 50.36
N SER A 118 38.01 24.07 49.40
CA SER A 118 39.41 24.54 49.50
C SER A 118 40.18 24.39 48.18
N LYS A 119 41.04 25.39 47.91
CA LYS A 119 41.98 25.54 46.78
C LYS A 119 42.90 24.33 46.55
N ALA A 120 43.17 23.99 45.29
CA ALA A 120 44.49 24.17 44.65
C ALA A 120 44.50 23.68 43.19
N ALA A 121 45.22 24.46 42.36
CA ALA A 121 45.84 24.19 41.06
C ALA A 121 45.83 22.74 40.53
N SER A 122 45.74 22.44 39.23
CA SER A 122 46.00 23.17 37.99
C SER A 122 45.66 22.23 36.84
N LEU A 123 45.13 22.76 35.76
CA LEU A 123 45.45 22.46 34.34
C LEU A 123 44.22 22.83 33.52
N ALA A 124 44.28 24.04 32.97
CA ALA A 124 43.47 24.38 31.82
C ALA A 124 43.90 23.48 30.67
N ASN A 125 42.98 22.66 30.16
CA ASN A 125 43.03 22.25 28.77
C ASN A 125 41.63 22.45 28.20
N SER A 126 41.47 23.59 27.56
CA SER A 126 40.36 23.91 26.68
C SER A 126 40.27 22.88 25.56
N SER A 127 39.36 21.91 25.68
CA SER A 127 38.81 21.23 24.51
C SER A 127 37.66 22.07 23.99
N VAL A 128 37.99 22.92 23.03
CA VAL A 128 37.03 23.43 22.04
C VAL A 128 36.31 22.19 21.50
N ALA A 129 35.04 21.99 21.89
CA ALA A 129 34.18 21.06 21.20
C ALA A 129 34.11 21.57 19.76
N SER A 130 34.68 20.82 18.82
CA SER A 130 34.56 21.08 17.40
C SER A 130 33.07 21.06 17.05
N VAL A 131 32.48 22.23 16.88
CA VAL A 131 31.18 22.38 16.22
C VAL A 131 31.37 21.84 14.81
N ALA A 132 30.94 20.61 14.56
CA ALA A 132 30.78 20.13 13.19
C ALA A 132 29.78 21.09 12.52
N ASN A 133 30.19 21.75 11.44
CA ASN A 133 29.33 22.68 10.70
C ASN A 133 28.06 21.92 10.27
N SER A 134 26.94 22.21 10.94
CA SER A 134 25.62 21.73 10.53
C SER A 134 25.30 22.33 9.16
N VAL A 135 25.14 21.49 8.14
CA VAL A 135 24.82 21.93 6.78
C VAL A 135 23.31 21.86 6.53
N ASN A 136 22.77 22.69 5.64
CA ASN A 136 21.39 22.55 5.19
C ASN A 136 21.25 21.26 4.38
N ILE A 137 20.52 20.28 4.91
CA ILE A 137 20.27 18.97 4.29
C ILE A 137 18.89 18.87 3.63
N ALA A 138 18.08 19.94 3.64
CA ALA A 138 16.73 19.91 3.06
C ALA A 138 16.75 19.59 1.54
N GLY A 139 17.76 20.05 0.81
CA GLY A 139 17.93 19.73 -0.61
C GLY A 139 18.30 18.27 -0.90
N LEU A 140 18.63 17.48 0.12
CA LEU A 140 18.85 16.03 0.01
C LEU A 140 17.56 15.21 0.25
N ALA A 141 16.51 15.85 0.75
CA ALA A 141 15.23 15.20 1.02
C ALA A 141 14.31 15.24 -0.19
N THR A 142 13.48 14.20 -0.29
CA THR A 142 12.28 14.25 -1.12
C THR A 142 11.20 15.02 -0.37
N ALA A 143 10.64 16.05 -1.01
CA ALA A 143 9.55 16.85 -0.44
C ALA A 143 8.19 16.30 -0.86
N THR A 144 7.29 16.09 0.10
CA THR A 144 5.89 15.71 -0.14
C THR A 144 4.95 16.63 0.63
N THR A 145 3.66 16.64 0.29
CA THR A 145 2.67 17.52 0.92
C THR A 145 1.28 16.91 0.90
N SER A 146 0.41 17.35 1.82
CA SER A 146 -1.02 17.04 1.80
C SER A 146 -1.71 17.52 0.52
N TYR A 147 -1.33 18.71 0.03
CA TYR A 147 -1.90 19.35 -1.14
C TYR A 147 -1.02 20.52 -1.58
N VAL A 148 -0.86 20.72 -2.90
CA VAL A 148 -0.24 21.91 -3.51
C VAL A 148 -1.11 22.39 -4.66
N SER A 149 -1.35 23.70 -4.75
CA SER A 149 -2.14 24.28 -5.83
C SER A 149 -1.46 24.07 -7.19
N PRO A 150 -2.20 23.89 -8.30
CA PRO A 150 -1.60 23.55 -9.60
C PRO A 150 -0.62 24.57 -10.20
N TRP A 151 -0.63 25.83 -9.73
CA TRP A 151 0.28 26.90 -10.14
C TRP A 151 1.40 27.18 -9.13
N GLU A 152 1.43 26.46 -8.02
CA GLU A 152 2.52 26.45 -7.03
C GLU A 152 3.36 25.17 -7.22
N THR A 153 4.51 25.10 -6.56
CA THR A 153 5.42 23.96 -6.68
C THR A 153 5.97 23.51 -5.34
N ILE A 154 5.88 22.21 -5.07
CA ILE A 154 6.46 21.61 -3.87
C ILE A 154 7.99 21.75 -3.83
N ARG A 155 8.64 21.88 -4.99
CA ARG A 155 10.10 22.04 -5.10
C ARG A 155 10.61 23.34 -4.49
N ALA A 156 9.77 24.38 -4.42
CA ALA A 156 10.16 25.67 -3.83
C ALA A 156 10.53 25.53 -2.35
N VAL A 157 10.02 24.51 -1.65
CA VAL A 157 10.33 24.39 -0.22
C VAL A 157 11.78 24.00 0.05
N ASN A 158 12.50 23.38 -0.88
CA ASN A 158 13.87 22.90 -0.65
C ASN A 158 14.85 23.18 -1.80
N ASP A 159 14.66 24.30 -2.51
CA ASP A 159 15.55 24.71 -3.60
C ASP A 159 16.71 25.60 -3.14
N ASN A 160 16.82 25.83 -1.82
CA ASN A 160 17.86 26.62 -1.18
C ASN A 160 17.79 28.10 -1.56
N SER A 161 16.58 28.61 -1.85
CA SER A 161 16.30 30.02 -2.09
C SER A 161 16.47 30.87 -0.84
N ASN A 162 16.55 32.19 -1.00
CA ASN A 162 16.65 33.15 0.10
C ASN A 162 15.68 34.31 -0.12
N PRO A 163 14.38 34.13 0.21
CA PRO A 163 13.33 35.11 -0.09
C PRO A 163 13.57 36.48 0.56
N ALA A 164 13.31 37.56 -0.18
CA ALA A 164 13.47 38.93 0.32
C ALA A 164 12.35 39.35 1.28
N ASN A 165 11.14 38.82 1.09
CA ASN A 165 9.96 39.07 1.91
C ASN A 165 8.94 37.92 1.73
N SER A 166 7.89 37.87 2.55
CA SER A 166 6.90 36.78 2.53
C SER A 166 6.02 36.71 1.27
N ASN A 167 6.09 37.70 0.37
CA ASN A 167 5.40 37.68 -0.93
C ASN A 167 6.39 37.51 -2.11
N ASP A 168 7.63 37.14 -1.83
CA ASP A 168 8.66 36.95 -2.85
C ASP A 168 8.56 35.58 -3.53
N LYS A 169 7.87 35.54 -4.68
CA LYS A 169 7.71 34.33 -5.49
C LYS A 169 8.81 34.14 -6.56
N THR A 170 9.92 34.88 -6.52
CA THR A 170 10.93 34.85 -7.59
C THR A 170 11.59 33.48 -7.78
N ALA A 171 11.66 32.66 -6.72
CA ALA A 171 12.13 31.26 -6.77
C ALA A 171 10.97 30.23 -6.84
N GLY A 172 9.72 30.68 -6.96
CA GLY A 172 8.52 29.87 -6.77
C GLY A 172 8.01 29.91 -5.33
N ALA A 173 6.87 29.26 -5.08
CA ALA A 173 6.33 29.08 -3.75
C ALA A 173 5.60 27.75 -3.66
N TYR A 174 5.50 27.21 -2.44
CA TYR A 174 4.49 26.23 -2.09
C TYR A 174 3.28 26.96 -1.50
N GLY A 175 2.09 26.59 -1.96
CA GLY A 175 0.82 27.06 -1.42
C GLY A 175 -0.27 26.00 -1.60
N ASN A 176 -1.20 25.93 -0.65
CA ASN A 176 -2.25 24.91 -0.61
C ASN A 176 -3.66 25.48 -0.83
N TRP A 177 -3.79 26.50 -1.66
CA TRP A 177 -5.07 27.11 -2.00
C TRP A 177 -6.01 26.14 -2.75
N ASN A 178 -7.29 25.97 -2.40
CA ASN A 178 -8.10 26.73 -1.43
C ASN A 178 -8.57 25.87 -0.24
N ASN A 179 -7.69 25.62 0.74
CA ASN A 179 -7.98 24.79 1.91
C ASN A 179 -7.98 25.57 3.25
N PRO A 180 -8.86 26.59 3.43
CA PRO A 180 -8.89 27.38 4.65
C PRO A 180 -9.34 26.55 5.86
N ASN A 181 -8.93 26.96 7.05
CA ASN A 181 -9.34 26.35 8.33
C ASN A 181 -9.12 24.83 8.40
N SER A 182 -8.09 24.34 7.72
CA SER A 182 -7.68 22.93 7.75
C SER A 182 -6.18 22.82 8.01
N ILE A 183 -5.74 21.77 8.72
CA ILE A 183 -4.32 21.50 8.87
C ILE A 183 -3.81 20.90 7.56
N GLN A 184 -2.79 21.53 7.02
CA GLN A 184 -2.06 21.09 5.84
C GLN A 184 -0.60 20.85 6.22
N TRP A 185 0.09 20.00 5.48
CA TRP A 185 1.45 19.62 5.85
C TRP A 185 2.39 19.56 4.65
N VAL A 186 3.67 19.82 4.93
CA VAL A 186 4.81 19.56 4.04
C VAL A 186 5.80 18.68 4.80
N GLN A 187 6.36 17.68 4.12
CA GLN A 187 7.22 16.66 4.72
C GLN A 187 8.52 16.51 3.93
N TYR A 188 9.60 16.21 4.65
CA TYR A 188 10.86 15.73 4.10
C TYR A 188 11.11 14.28 4.48
N ASP A 189 11.54 13.52 3.48
CA ASP A 189 12.03 12.15 3.60
C ASP A 189 13.49 12.08 3.13
N TRP A 190 14.38 11.65 4.02
CA TRP A 190 15.77 11.33 3.68
C TRP A 190 15.96 9.81 3.55
N PRO A 191 16.91 9.37 2.70
CA PRO A 191 17.21 7.94 2.50
C PRO A 191 17.89 7.28 3.72
N GLN A 192 18.35 8.07 4.69
CA GLN A 192 19.01 7.63 5.92
C GLN A 192 18.68 8.57 7.08
N ASN A 193 18.94 8.13 8.31
CA ASN A 193 18.80 9.00 9.48
C ASN A 193 19.85 10.11 9.47
N TYR A 194 19.42 11.32 9.84
CA TYR A 194 20.28 12.47 10.10
C TYR A 194 20.10 12.90 11.56
N ASN A 195 21.18 13.40 12.15
CA ASN A 195 21.15 14.13 13.40
C ASN A 195 20.80 15.60 13.11
N LEU A 196 19.57 15.99 13.44
CA LEU A 196 18.98 17.30 13.14
C LEU A 196 19.21 18.26 14.30
N THR A 197 19.81 19.41 13.99
CA THR A 197 20.16 20.45 14.97
C THR A 197 19.11 21.56 15.03
N SER A 198 18.61 22.00 13.88
CA SER A 198 17.59 23.05 13.77
C SER A 198 16.82 22.98 12.47
N THR A 199 15.68 23.65 12.41
CA THR A 199 14.96 23.95 11.18
C THR A 199 14.69 25.45 11.04
N GLN A 200 14.56 25.92 9.80
CA GLN A 200 14.18 27.30 9.47
C GLN A 200 13.11 27.32 8.39
N ILE A 201 12.00 28.02 8.61
CA ILE A 201 10.90 28.14 7.63
C ILE A 201 10.63 29.59 7.28
N TYR A 202 10.54 29.88 5.98
CA TYR A 202 10.10 31.17 5.47
C TYR A 202 8.66 31.04 4.95
N TRP A 203 7.72 31.70 5.60
CA TRP A 203 6.29 31.60 5.26
C TRP A 203 5.94 32.42 4.02
N PHE A 204 5.12 31.84 3.14
CA PHE A 204 4.52 32.53 2.00
C PHE A 204 3.20 33.18 2.41
N ASP A 205 3.02 34.43 2.01
CA ASP A 205 1.84 35.24 2.28
C ASP A 205 1.63 36.23 1.11
N ASP A 206 0.57 36.02 0.34
CA ASP A 206 0.23 36.85 -0.82
C ASP A 206 -0.71 38.03 -0.48
N ASN A 207 -0.96 38.26 0.82
CA ASN A 207 -2.02 39.13 1.34
C ASN A 207 -3.41 38.84 0.76
N GLY A 208 -3.65 37.61 0.29
CA GLY A 208 -4.86 37.17 -0.39
C GLY A 208 -5.25 35.75 0.00
N GLY A 209 -5.24 34.83 -0.97
CA GLY A 209 -5.72 33.46 -0.79
C GLY A 209 -4.78 32.57 0.02
N VAL A 210 -3.51 32.96 0.15
CA VAL A 210 -2.49 32.24 0.93
C VAL A 210 -1.89 33.19 1.96
N LEU A 211 -2.07 32.86 3.23
CA LEU A 211 -1.59 33.66 4.35
C LEU A 211 -0.62 32.87 5.23
N THR A 212 0.16 33.60 6.02
CA THR A 212 1.02 33.05 7.07
C THR A 212 0.17 32.18 8.02
N PRO A 213 0.64 31.00 8.44
CA PRO A 213 -0.14 30.16 9.35
C PRO A 213 -0.50 30.90 10.64
N THR A 214 -1.70 30.65 11.18
CA THR A 214 -2.08 31.02 12.55
C THR A 214 -1.59 30.00 13.57
N ARG A 215 -1.23 28.80 13.12
CA ARG A 215 -0.60 27.74 13.91
C ARG A 215 0.33 26.93 13.02
N ALA A 216 1.56 26.70 13.47
CA ALA A 216 2.46 25.74 12.84
C ALA A 216 3.33 25.02 13.88
N TYR A 217 3.59 23.74 13.66
CA TYR A 217 4.47 22.94 14.49
C TYR A 217 5.23 21.92 13.63
N LEU A 218 6.42 21.55 14.09
CA LEU A 218 7.22 20.51 13.48
C LEU A 218 7.01 19.19 14.21
N GLU A 219 6.98 18.10 13.45
CA GLU A 219 7.01 16.73 13.95
C GLU A 219 8.18 15.98 13.32
N TYR A 220 8.75 15.02 14.04
CA TYR A 220 9.73 14.08 13.50
C TYR A 220 9.22 12.66 13.63
N TRP A 221 9.65 11.79 12.72
CA TRP A 221 9.33 10.37 12.81
C TRP A 221 10.32 9.67 13.75
N ASN A 222 9.82 9.01 14.78
CA ASN A 222 10.67 8.25 15.72
C ASN A 222 10.88 6.78 15.31
N GLY A 223 10.37 6.36 14.14
CA GLY A 223 10.33 4.97 13.68
C GLY A 223 8.95 4.33 13.78
N SER A 224 8.04 4.88 14.61
CA SER A 224 6.71 4.32 14.87
C SER A 224 5.58 5.36 14.88
N ALA A 225 5.87 6.61 15.22
CA ALA A 225 4.89 7.69 15.29
C ALA A 225 5.54 9.05 14.95
N TRP A 226 4.69 10.00 14.57
CA TRP A 226 5.05 11.41 14.51
C TRP A 226 5.10 11.96 15.94
N VAL A 227 6.26 12.47 16.34
CA VAL A 227 6.50 13.09 17.63
C VAL A 227 6.64 14.59 17.43
N ASN A 228 5.89 15.37 18.21
CA ASN A 228 5.95 16.83 18.15
C ASN A 228 7.35 17.33 18.60
N ALA A 229 8.03 18.07 17.72
CA ALA A 229 9.34 18.67 17.94
C ALA A 229 9.27 20.10 18.48
N GLY A 230 8.09 20.74 18.41
CA GLY A 230 7.84 22.09 18.89
C GLY A 230 7.05 22.95 17.90
N ASN A 231 6.52 24.07 18.41
CA ASN A 231 5.84 25.07 17.59
C ASN A 231 6.87 25.87 16.78
N VAL A 232 6.56 26.16 15.51
CA VAL A 232 7.40 27.00 14.65
C VAL A 232 6.94 28.46 14.78
N PRO A 233 7.86 29.43 14.94
CA PRO A 233 7.50 30.84 14.92
C PRO A 233 6.81 31.26 13.60
N LEU A 234 6.01 32.32 13.66
CA LEU A 234 5.09 32.72 12.57
C LEU A 234 5.37 34.16 12.08
N ALA A 235 6.61 34.63 12.19
CA ALA A 235 7.00 35.96 11.74
C ALA A 235 7.02 36.03 10.20
N LYS A 236 6.39 37.07 9.64
CA LYS A 236 6.53 37.43 8.23
C LYS A 236 7.94 37.98 7.97
N ASN A 237 8.38 37.90 6.72
CA ASN A 237 9.61 38.51 6.20
C ASN A 237 10.90 38.05 6.90
N ALA A 238 10.92 36.83 7.43
CA ALA A 238 12.08 36.25 8.11
C ALA A 238 12.05 34.72 8.09
N PHE A 239 13.23 34.11 8.25
CA PHE A 239 13.34 32.69 8.58
C PHE A 239 12.96 32.45 10.04
N ASN A 240 11.93 31.62 10.23
CA ASN A 240 11.45 31.20 11.54
C ASN A 240 12.21 29.96 12.00
N THR A 241 13.02 30.09 13.05
CA THR A 241 13.93 29.03 13.50
C THR A 241 13.36 28.26 14.68
N LEU A 242 13.45 26.92 14.63
CA LEU A 242 13.17 26.02 15.76
C LEU A 242 14.39 25.11 16.00
N ALA A 243 14.85 25.04 17.24
CA ALA A 243 15.92 24.13 17.65
C ALA A 243 15.37 22.71 17.80
N LEU A 244 16.11 21.71 17.30
CA LEU A 244 15.70 20.30 17.27
C LEU A 244 16.51 19.41 18.21
N ASN A 245 17.42 19.98 19.00
CA ASN A 245 18.12 19.29 20.10
C ASN A 245 18.72 17.92 19.71
N ASN A 246 19.28 17.82 18.51
CA ASN A 246 19.90 16.59 17.98
C ASN A 246 18.91 15.43 17.76
N VAL A 247 17.68 15.72 17.34
CA VAL A 247 16.71 14.69 16.91
C VAL A 247 17.32 13.85 15.80
N VAL A 248 17.40 12.54 16.01
CA VAL A 248 17.86 11.59 15.00
C VAL A 248 16.64 11.02 14.28
N THR A 249 16.49 11.36 13.01
CA THR A 249 15.36 10.91 12.19
C THR A 249 15.72 10.93 10.71
N ASN A 250 14.97 10.20 9.89
CA ASN A 250 14.99 10.33 8.44
C ASN A 250 13.73 11.01 7.90
N ARG A 251 12.80 11.46 8.76
CA ARG A 251 11.58 12.15 8.33
C ARG A 251 11.18 13.28 9.27
N VAL A 252 10.85 14.43 8.71
CA VAL A 252 10.23 15.55 9.43
C VAL A 252 9.04 16.08 8.67
N ARG A 253 8.04 16.60 9.39
CA ARG A 253 6.83 17.17 8.84
C ARG A 253 6.53 18.49 9.52
N VAL A 254 6.30 19.54 8.74
CA VAL A 254 5.69 20.77 9.24
C VAL A 254 4.18 20.72 8.99
N SER A 255 3.41 20.87 10.05
CA SER A 255 1.96 20.94 10.03
C SER A 255 1.53 22.38 10.29
N MET A 256 0.70 22.93 9.40
CA MET A 256 0.32 24.35 9.40
C MET A 256 -1.16 24.54 9.15
N LEU A 257 -1.73 25.55 9.79
CA LEU A 257 -3.13 25.95 9.70
C LEU A 257 -3.19 27.48 9.62
N ASN A 258 -4.03 28.01 8.76
CA ASN A 258 -4.57 29.35 8.89
C ASN A 258 -6.10 29.24 9.01
N THR A 259 -6.69 29.91 10.01
CA THR A 259 -8.13 29.79 10.32
C THR A 259 -9.03 30.55 9.34
N GLN A 260 -8.47 31.36 8.44
CA GLN A 260 -9.23 32.22 7.52
C GLN A 260 -8.95 31.90 6.05
N GLN A 261 -7.70 31.61 5.70
CA GLN A 261 -7.23 31.38 4.33
C GLN A 261 -6.32 30.14 4.28
N SER A 262 -5.76 29.86 3.10
CA SER A 262 -4.78 28.79 2.90
C SER A 262 -3.40 29.18 3.42
N THR A 263 -2.44 28.25 3.47
CA THR A 263 -1.06 28.48 3.94
C THR A 263 -0.02 28.18 2.88
N GLY A 264 1.19 28.73 3.05
CA GLY A 264 2.29 28.49 2.11
C GLY A 264 3.68 28.66 2.73
N ILE A 265 4.69 28.18 1.99
CA ILE A 265 6.10 28.15 2.35
C ILE A 265 6.90 28.62 1.13
N LEU A 266 7.81 29.57 1.32
CA LEU A 266 8.77 30.01 0.30
C LEU A 266 10.07 29.20 0.35
N GLU A 267 10.51 28.82 1.55
CA GLU A 267 11.73 28.01 1.75
C GLU A 267 11.66 27.30 3.11
N TRP A 268 12.11 26.06 3.19
CA TRP A 268 12.24 25.28 4.42
C TRP A 268 13.61 24.59 4.48
N ARG A 269 14.43 25.01 5.44
CA ARG A 269 15.77 24.48 5.68
C ARG A 269 15.79 23.58 6.90
N VAL A 270 16.65 22.57 6.85
CA VAL A 270 16.91 21.66 7.98
C VAL A 270 18.42 21.49 8.10
N SER A 271 18.96 21.80 9.27
CA SER A 271 20.39 21.72 9.55
C SER A 271 20.71 20.40 10.23
N GLY A 272 21.63 19.61 9.68
CA GLY A 272 22.01 18.32 10.26
C GLY A 272 23.20 17.64 9.59
N ILE A 273 23.57 16.47 10.10
CA ILE A 273 24.62 15.59 9.57
C ILE A 273 24.14 14.14 9.56
N ALA A 274 24.69 13.27 8.71
CA ALA A 274 24.30 11.86 8.66
C ALA A 274 24.54 11.16 10.01
N ALA A 275 23.54 10.42 10.50
CA ALA A 275 23.63 9.69 11.77
C ALA A 275 24.61 8.51 11.62
N GLY A 276 25.56 8.38 12.56
CA GLY A 276 26.59 7.33 12.51
C GLY A 276 27.87 7.69 11.76
N ALA A 277 28.02 8.94 11.29
CA ALA A 277 29.30 9.42 10.76
C ALA A 277 30.36 9.47 11.89
N VAL A 278 31.39 8.61 11.81
CA VAL A 278 32.59 8.72 12.65
C VAL A 278 33.40 9.90 12.17
N VAL A 279 33.58 10.91 13.01
CA VAL A 279 34.38 12.09 12.70
C VAL A 279 35.86 11.72 12.76
N SER A 280 36.48 11.53 11.59
CA SER A 280 37.94 11.48 11.47
C SER A 280 38.49 12.88 11.74
N SER A 281 39.13 13.09 12.89
CA SER A 281 39.90 14.29 13.18
C SER A 281 41.17 14.30 12.34
N SER A 282 41.19 15.01 11.21
CA SER A 282 42.44 15.33 10.52
C SER A 282 43.13 16.47 11.25
N LYS A 283 44.32 16.18 11.77
CA LYS A 283 45.23 17.19 12.34
C LYS A 283 45.65 18.17 11.26
N SER A 284 45.61 19.44 11.64
CA SER A 284 46.11 20.58 10.89
C SER A 284 47.61 20.46 10.58
N SER A 285 48.00 20.79 9.34
CA SER A 285 49.32 21.32 9.03
C SER A 285 49.16 22.65 8.27
N THR A 286 49.18 23.74 9.02
CA THR A 286 49.66 25.09 8.62
C THR A 286 51.08 25.00 8.03
N ALA A 287 51.58 25.85 7.14
CA ALA A 287 51.12 27.05 6.43
C ALA A 287 52.15 27.39 5.32
N LEU A 288 51.78 28.21 4.32
CA LEU A 288 52.59 29.34 3.82
C LEU A 288 51.79 30.22 2.81
N SER A 289 51.35 31.38 3.32
CA SER A 289 51.35 32.75 2.75
C SER A 289 51.37 32.97 1.21
N SER A 290 50.35 33.61 0.61
CA SER A 290 50.26 35.05 0.21
C SER A 290 51.08 35.42 -1.06
N ILE A 291 50.68 36.19 -2.09
CA ILE A 291 49.86 37.43 -2.23
C ILE A 291 49.32 37.54 -3.73
N PRO A 292 48.78 38.67 -4.30
CA PRO A 292 47.45 38.70 -4.93
C PRO A 292 47.36 39.31 -6.37
N ARG A 293 46.12 39.53 -6.87
CA ARG A 293 45.67 40.47 -7.96
C ARG A 293 46.25 40.18 -9.37
N SER A 294 45.58 40.43 -10.51
CA SER A 294 44.68 41.52 -10.90
C SER A 294 43.90 41.21 -12.20
N SER A 295 42.71 41.81 -12.26
CA SER A 295 41.91 42.32 -13.41
C SER A 295 42.47 42.39 -14.83
N LEU A 296 41.58 42.23 -15.81
CA LEU A 296 41.22 43.13 -16.95
C LEU A 296 40.15 42.37 -17.80
N ALA A 297 38.85 42.73 -17.84
CA ALA A 297 38.19 43.78 -18.65
C ALA A 297 38.64 43.79 -20.13
N ALA A 298 37.84 43.93 -21.18
CA ALA A 298 36.39 44.02 -21.48
C ALA A 298 36.29 44.15 -23.02
N SER A 299 35.07 44.36 -23.54
CA SER A 299 34.68 44.75 -24.94
C SER A 299 34.47 43.57 -25.90
N SER A 300 33.39 43.36 -26.66
CA SER A 300 32.11 44.00 -27.07
C SER A 300 32.02 43.93 -28.61
N ILE A 301 31.05 43.16 -29.14
CA ILE A 301 30.05 43.44 -30.24
C ILE A 301 30.56 44.13 -31.53
N PRO A 302 30.12 43.83 -32.80
CA PRO A 302 28.73 43.49 -33.23
C PRO A 302 28.51 42.49 -34.41
N LYS A 303 27.21 42.16 -34.61
CA LYS A 303 26.36 42.10 -35.85
C LYS A 303 27.06 41.96 -37.23
N SER A 304 26.57 41.26 -38.26
CA SER A 304 25.23 40.81 -38.68
C SER A 304 25.33 39.96 -39.97
N SER A 305 24.19 39.32 -40.31
CA SER A 305 23.55 39.21 -41.65
C SER A 305 24.16 38.38 -42.79
N SER A 306 23.31 37.48 -43.33
CA SER A 306 22.89 37.32 -44.75
C SER A 306 22.76 35.82 -45.09
N SER A 307 21.57 35.21 -45.26
CA SER A 307 20.52 35.35 -46.29
C SER A 307 20.52 34.19 -47.31
N LEU A 308 19.41 33.44 -47.30
CA LEU A 308 18.59 32.98 -48.45
C LEU A 308 19.20 32.13 -49.59
N ALA A 309 18.63 30.93 -49.80
CA ALA A 309 17.88 30.51 -51.02
C ALA A 309 17.57 28.99 -50.95
N ARG A 310 16.29 28.55 -50.95
CA ARG A 310 15.51 27.99 -52.09
C ARG A 310 16.19 26.77 -52.79
N SER A 311 15.56 25.66 -53.16
CA SER A 311 14.16 25.22 -53.23
C SER A 311 14.09 23.73 -53.68
N SER A 312 12.88 23.15 -53.61
CA SER A 312 12.29 22.09 -54.47
C SER A 312 12.66 20.59 -54.30
N THR A 313 11.65 19.85 -53.83
CA THR A 313 11.26 18.44 -54.03
C THR A 313 11.00 18.06 -55.51
N PRO A 314 10.60 16.82 -55.87
CA PRO A 314 10.68 15.48 -55.24
C PRO A 314 11.25 14.38 -56.18
N ALA A 315 11.49 13.15 -55.69
CA ALA A 315 11.05 11.87 -56.29
C ALA A 315 11.83 10.63 -55.78
N SER A 316 11.05 9.67 -55.26
CA SER A 316 11.13 8.20 -55.40
C SER A 316 12.45 7.39 -55.28
N SER A 317 12.34 6.34 -54.46
CA SER A 317 12.73 4.93 -54.68
C SER A 317 13.93 4.32 -53.91
N SER A 318 13.67 3.09 -53.46
CA SER A 318 14.57 1.97 -53.10
C SER A 318 15.49 2.06 -51.87
N SER A 319 15.05 1.35 -50.83
CA SER A 319 15.69 0.20 -50.15
C SER A 319 17.23 0.05 -50.05
N VAL A 320 17.61 -0.35 -48.82
CA VAL A 320 18.71 -1.24 -48.38
C VAL A 320 20.02 -0.60 -47.86
N ARG A 321 20.41 -1.10 -46.67
CA ARG A 321 21.72 -1.13 -46.00
C ARG A 321 22.18 0.13 -45.25
N SER A 322 22.07 0.07 -43.92
CA SER A 322 22.85 0.88 -42.99
C SER A 322 23.91 0.02 -42.30
N SER A 323 25.17 0.31 -42.63
CA SER A 323 26.38 -0.14 -41.97
C SER A 323 26.63 0.63 -40.67
N THR A 324 27.10 -0.09 -39.66
CA THR A 324 27.69 0.38 -38.40
C THR A 324 28.86 1.35 -38.60
N PRO A 325 29.11 2.23 -37.62
CA PRO A 325 30.47 2.59 -37.24
C PRO A 325 30.77 2.25 -35.78
N ALA A 326 31.93 1.62 -35.57
CA ALA A 326 32.56 1.43 -34.27
C ALA A 326 33.17 2.75 -33.77
N MET A 327 33.12 2.98 -32.46
CA MET A 327 33.99 3.96 -31.80
C MET A 327 34.55 3.40 -30.48
N SER A 328 35.80 3.78 -30.27
CA SER A 328 36.85 3.19 -29.47
C SER A 328 36.73 3.39 -27.96
N SER A 329 37.25 2.39 -27.24
CA SER A 329 37.52 2.32 -25.82
C SER A 329 38.46 3.41 -25.29
N THR A 330 38.10 4.03 -24.18
CA THR A 330 39.04 4.70 -23.26
C THR A 330 38.76 4.20 -21.85
N SER A 331 39.75 3.51 -21.28
CA SER A 331 39.73 2.95 -19.94
C SER A 331 39.90 4.04 -18.88
N SER A 332 38.95 4.14 -17.96
CA SER A 332 39.15 4.81 -16.67
C SER A 332 38.82 3.82 -15.56
N SER A 333 39.84 3.50 -14.78
CA SER A 333 39.78 2.65 -13.60
C SER A 333 38.97 3.35 -12.50
N SER A 334 37.75 2.88 -12.27
CA SER A 334 36.95 3.27 -11.11
C SER A 334 37.28 2.35 -9.94
N SER A 335 37.87 2.96 -8.92
CA SER A 335 38.09 2.41 -7.60
C SER A 335 36.78 1.93 -6.98
N SER A 336 36.79 0.67 -6.55
CA SER A 336 35.82 0.02 -5.67
C SER A 336 35.32 0.98 -4.57
N SER A 337 34.04 1.37 -4.66
CA SER A 337 33.29 1.88 -3.52
C SER A 337 32.38 0.76 -3.03
N THR A 338 32.72 0.23 -1.86
CA THR A 338 31.96 -0.82 -1.17
C THR A 338 30.59 -0.28 -0.76
N LEU A 339 29.56 -0.64 -1.52
CA LEU A 339 28.15 -0.45 -1.16
C LEU A 339 27.80 -1.33 0.06
N SER A 340 27.03 -0.76 0.97
CA SER A 340 26.66 -1.30 2.28
C SER A 340 26.04 -2.69 2.22
N VAL A 341 26.44 -3.54 3.18
CA VAL A 341 25.93 -4.91 3.40
C VAL A 341 24.40 -4.93 3.42
N ALA A 342 23.79 -5.58 2.42
CA ALA A 342 22.39 -5.97 2.42
C ALA A 342 22.13 -6.97 3.56
N GLN A 343 21.06 -6.77 4.33
CA GLN A 343 20.65 -7.73 5.35
C GLN A 343 19.99 -8.94 4.67
N CYS A 344 20.70 -10.07 4.60
CA CYS A 344 20.24 -11.31 3.96
C CYS A 344 19.26 -12.13 4.81
N SER A 345 18.89 -11.65 6.00
CA SER A 345 17.92 -12.36 6.85
C SER A 345 16.55 -12.44 6.17
N ALA A 346 15.74 -13.39 6.64
CA ALA A 346 14.32 -13.42 6.30
C ALA A 346 13.67 -12.06 6.58
N TYR A 347 12.77 -11.66 5.71
CA TYR A 347 12.09 -10.37 5.73
C TYR A 347 10.62 -10.55 6.06
N ASP A 348 10.17 -9.82 7.08
CA ASP A 348 8.77 -9.67 7.44
C ASP A 348 8.28 -8.31 6.94
N TRP A 349 7.15 -8.32 6.22
CA TRP A 349 6.53 -7.07 5.80
C TRP A 349 5.95 -6.35 7.02
N PRO A 350 6.18 -5.03 7.16
CA PRO A 350 5.51 -4.24 8.17
C PRO A 350 4.02 -4.15 7.86
N LYS A 351 3.21 -3.91 8.91
CA LYS A 351 1.78 -3.66 8.76
C LYS A 351 1.50 -2.46 7.86
N TYR A 352 0.32 -2.47 7.25
CA TYR A 352 -0.18 -1.35 6.45
C TYR A 352 -0.80 -0.30 7.36
N GLU A 353 -0.40 0.96 7.18
CA GLU A 353 -0.87 2.09 7.99
C GLU A 353 -1.37 3.24 7.11
N PRO A 354 -2.58 3.79 7.33
CA PRO A 354 -3.57 3.33 8.30
C PRO A 354 -4.09 1.92 7.98
N ASP A 355 -4.50 1.19 9.02
CA ASP A 355 -5.23 -0.08 8.86
C ASP A 355 -6.52 0.19 8.05
N LEU A 356 -6.64 -0.44 6.89
CA LEU A 356 -7.81 -0.33 6.01
C LEU A 356 -9.00 -1.18 6.51
N ASN A 357 -9.06 -1.49 7.79
CA ASN A 357 -10.15 -2.25 8.36
C ASN A 357 -11.43 -1.41 8.35
N TYR A 358 -12.38 -1.80 7.53
CA TYR A 358 -13.67 -1.14 7.43
C TYR A 358 -14.80 -2.16 7.53
N ASP A 359 -15.85 -1.78 8.25
CA ASP A 359 -17.04 -2.58 8.51
C ASP A 359 -18.25 -1.69 8.23
N PHE A 360 -19.06 -2.02 7.22
CA PHE A 360 -20.15 -1.15 6.82
C PHE A 360 -21.22 -1.00 7.90
N ARG A 361 -21.26 -1.87 8.92
CA ARG A 361 -22.19 -1.74 10.06
C ARG A 361 -22.02 -0.43 10.83
N THR A 362 -20.88 0.24 10.69
CA THR A 362 -20.69 1.58 11.27
C THR A 362 -21.48 2.67 10.53
N ASP A 363 -21.87 2.42 9.28
CA ASP A 363 -22.32 3.45 8.33
C ASP A 363 -23.78 3.22 7.85
N PHE A 364 -24.44 2.10 8.16
CA PHE A 364 -25.84 1.86 7.79
C PHE A 364 -26.76 1.53 8.98
N GLY A 365 -28.01 1.99 8.90
CA GLY A 365 -29.06 1.68 9.87
C GLY A 365 -29.68 0.29 9.65
N GLN A 366 -30.45 -0.18 10.63
CA GLN A 366 -31.19 -1.44 10.49
C GLN A 366 -32.35 -1.31 9.50
N VAL A 367 -32.59 -2.38 8.75
CA VAL A 367 -33.66 -2.46 7.76
C VAL A 367 -34.81 -3.31 8.27
N ASP A 368 -36.00 -2.71 8.36
CA ASP A 368 -37.22 -3.37 8.84
C ASP A 368 -37.96 -4.03 7.68
N THR A 369 -37.74 -5.33 7.51
CA THR A 369 -38.30 -6.13 6.42
C THR A 369 -39.83 -6.24 6.48
N SER A 370 -40.45 -6.01 7.65
CA SER A 370 -41.91 -6.05 7.79
C SER A 370 -42.60 -4.88 7.06
N LYS A 371 -41.85 -3.82 6.73
CA LYS A 371 -42.33 -2.65 6.00
C LYS A 371 -42.07 -2.70 4.51
N PHE A 372 -41.45 -3.77 4.02
CA PHE A 372 -41.08 -3.87 2.62
C PHE A 372 -42.28 -3.88 1.69
N LYS A 373 -42.17 -3.10 0.62
CA LYS A 373 -43.15 -3.04 -0.46
C LYS A 373 -42.62 -3.73 -1.69
N VAL A 374 -43.51 -4.33 -2.48
CA VAL A 374 -43.13 -4.86 -3.80
C VAL A 374 -42.91 -3.68 -4.74
N TYR A 375 -41.71 -3.59 -5.31
CA TYR A 375 -41.43 -2.73 -6.44
C TYR A 375 -41.68 -3.52 -7.72
N ASN A 376 -42.75 -3.26 -8.46
CA ASN A 376 -43.06 -4.10 -9.63
C ASN A 376 -42.06 -3.89 -10.79
N GLY A 377 -41.59 -2.65 -11.02
CA GLY A 377 -40.66 -2.30 -12.10
C GLY A 377 -41.23 -2.38 -13.52
N CYS A 378 -42.07 -3.37 -13.81
CA CYS A 378 -42.78 -3.56 -15.09
C CYS A 378 -44.25 -3.13 -15.01
N PRO A 379 -44.90 -2.87 -16.17
CA PRO A 379 -46.33 -2.61 -16.23
C PRO A 379 -47.13 -3.78 -15.66
N ALA A 380 -48.15 -3.48 -14.84
CA ALA A 380 -48.99 -4.49 -14.19
C ALA A 380 -49.66 -5.46 -15.19
N SER A 381 -49.90 -5.02 -16.43
CA SER A 381 -50.47 -5.85 -17.51
C SER A 381 -49.55 -6.99 -17.96
N THR A 382 -48.24 -6.90 -17.71
CA THR A 382 -47.24 -7.92 -18.07
C THR A 382 -46.99 -8.93 -16.95
N ILE A 383 -47.24 -8.54 -15.70
CA ILE A 383 -46.97 -9.36 -14.51
C ILE A 383 -48.10 -10.39 -14.35
N ALA A 384 -47.73 -11.66 -14.28
CA ALA A 384 -48.65 -12.76 -14.03
C ALA A 384 -48.64 -13.22 -12.56
N GLY A 385 -47.53 -13.00 -11.85
CA GLY A 385 -47.47 -13.29 -10.42
C GLY A 385 -46.24 -12.73 -9.74
N VAL A 386 -46.37 -12.61 -8.42
CA VAL A 386 -45.33 -12.16 -7.49
C VAL A 386 -45.38 -13.06 -6.26
N LYS A 387 -44.21 -13.48 -5.78
CA LYS A 387 -44.07 -14.20 -4.51
C LYS A 387 -43.01 -13.55 -3.65
N THR A 388 -43.33 -13.25 -2.40
CA THR A 388 -42.39 -12.61 -1.46
C THR A 388 -42.01 -13.55 -0.33
N LYS A 389 -40.79 -13.42 0.16
CA LYS A 389 -40.32 -14.07 1.39
C LYS A 389 -39.15 -13.29 1.96
N GLY A 390 -39.23 -12.95 3.24
CA GLY A 390 -38.18 -12.21 3.95
C GLY A 390 -37.84 -10.89 3.24
N ARG A 391 -36.69 -10.84 2.59
CA ARG A 391 -36.08 -9.64 1.98
C ARG A 391 -36.26 -9.58 0.46
N PHE A 392 -36.90 -10.58 -0.13
CA PHE A 392 -36.95 -10.78 -1.58
C PHE A 392 -38.36 -10.92 -2.13
N ALA A 393 -38.53 -10.46 -3.37
CA ALA A 393 -39.70 -10.69 -4.20
C ALA A 393 -39.29 -11.35 -5.52
N PHE A 394 -39.99 -12.40 -5.91
CA PHE A 394 -39.82 -13.09 -7.19
C PHE A 394 -40.99 -12.75 -8.11
N ILE A 395 -40.71 -12.17 -9.28
CA ILE A 395 -41.70 -11.61 -10.20
C ILE A 395 -41.62 -12.32 -11.56
N TRP A 396 -42.75 -12.74 -12.12
CA TRP A 396 -42.80 -13.39 -13.44
C TRP A 396 -43.96 -12.90 -14.30
N GLY A 397 -43.76 -12.99 -15.62
CA GLY A 397 -44.75 -12.66 -16.63
C GLY A 397 -45.57 -13.86 -17.08
N LYS A 398 -46.46 -13.63 -18.05
CA LYS A 398 -47.47 -14.61 -18.51
C LYS A 398 -46.89 -15.84 -19.21
N ASN A 399 -45.64 -15.78 -19.64
CA ASN A 399 -44.94 -16.87 -20.34
C ASN A 399 -43.95 -17.63 -19.44
N ARG A 400 -44.22 -17.73 -18.12
CA ARG A 400 -43.42 -18.53 -17.18
C ARG A 400 -43.22 -19.95 -17.73
N ASN A 401 -41.97 -20.42 -17.77
CA ASN A 401 -41.66 -21.77 -18.20
C ASN A 401 -42.42 -22.79 -17.31
N PRO A 402 -43.15 -23.76 -17.89
CA PRO A 402 -43.98 -24.70 -17.15
C PRO A 402 -43.18 -25.65 -16.25
N ALA A 403 -41.88 -25.80 -16.45
CA ALA A 403 -41.02 -26.60 -15.58
C ALA A 403 -40.81 -25.97 -14.19
N ILE A 404 -41.03 -24.66 -14.03
CA ILE A 404 -40.84 -23.96 -12.76
C ILE A 404 -42.04 -24.18 -11.85
N THR A 405 -41.83 -24.81 -10.71
CA THR A 405 -42.86 -24.97 -9.68
C THR A 405 -42.79 -23.87 -8.63
N ASP A 406 -43.85 -23.71 -7.83
CA ASP A 406 -43.83 -22.75 -6.72
C ASP A 406 -42.87 -23.16 -5.59
N ALA A 407 -42.57 -24.47 -5.48
CA ALA A 407 -41.56 -25.01 -4.57
C ALA A 407 -40.15 -24.61 -5.01
N ASP A 408 -39.88 -24.52 -6.31
CA ASP A 408 -38.61 -24.01 -6.84
C ASP A 408 -38.41 -22.54 -6.46
N ILE A 409 -39.44 -21.72 -6.65
CA ILE A 409 -39.42 -20.30 -6.25
C ILE A 409 -39.23 -20.18 -4.73
N ASP A 410 -39.92 -20.99 -3.94
CA ASP A 410 -39.75 -21.00 -2.47
C ASP A 410 -38.33 -21.35 -2.06
N ARG A 411 -37.72 -22.34 -2.71
CA ARG A 411 -36.32 -22.73 -2.46
C ARG A 411 -35.36 -21.58 -2.79
N VAL A 412 -35.50 -20.97 -3.97
CA VAL A 412 -34.67 -19.81 -4.37
C VAL A 412 -34.77 -18.69 -3.35
N LEU A 413 -35.99 -18.30 -3.00
CA LEU A 413 -36.24 -17.25 -2.01
C LEU A 413 -35.67 -17.62 -0.63
N THR A 414 -35.82 -18.87 -0.19
CA THR A 414 -35.28 -19.34 1.10
C THR A 414 -33.75 -19.23 1.13
N ASN A 415 -33.09 -19.75 0.10
CA ASN A 415 -31.64 -19.74 0.01
C ASN A 415 -31.09 -18.30 -0.03
N LEU A 416 -31.69 -17.43 -0.84
CA LEU A 416 -31.28 -16.03 -0.93
C LEU A 416 -31.45 -15.28 0.38
N ASN A 417 -32.52 -15.54 1.15
CA ASN A 417 -32.67 -14.94 2.48
C ASN A 417 -31.55 -15.40 3.43
N GLU A 418 -31.24 -16.70 3.46
CA GLU A 418 -30.16 -17.24 4.29
C GLU A 418 -28.80 -16.62 3.92
N ASP A 419 -28.52 -16.48 2.62
CA ASP A 419 -27.27 -15.90 2.12
C ASP A 419 -27.19 -14.39 2.39
N ALA A 420 -28.26 -13.65 2.10
CA ALA A 420 -28.32 -12.21 2.35
C ALA A 420 -28.25 -11.84 3.84
N ASP A 421 -28.91 -12.61 4.70
CA ASP A 421 -28.87 -12.39 6.15
C ASP A 421 -27.47 -12.63 6.69
N TYR A 422 -26.76 -13.64 6.20
CA TYR A 422 -25.38 -13.90 6.63
C TYR A 422 -24.43 -12.82 6.13
N ILE A 423 -24.50 -12.46 4.84
CA ILE A 423 -23.71 -11.38 4.23
C ILE A 423 -23.90 -10.07 5.04
N HIS A 424 -25.13 -9.76 5.42
CA HIS A 424 -25.46 -8.54 6.13
C HIS A 424 -25.10 -8.58 7.62
N ASN A 425 -25.66 -9.54 8.36
CA ASN A 425 -25.62 -9.55 9.82
C ASN A 425 -24.28 -10.07 10.36
N VAL A 426 -23.64 -11.00 9.66
CA VAL A 426 -22.41 -11.66 10.11
C VAL A 426 -21.18 -11.04 9.44
N MET A 427 -21.19 -10.91 8.11
CA MET A 427 -20.04 -10.39 7.38
C MET A 427 -19.99 -8.86 7.32
N GLY A 428 -21.06 -8.17 7.71
CA GLY A 428 -21.10 -6.72 7.83
C GLY A 428 -21.18 -5.99 6.48
N TRP A 429 -21.75 -6.59 5.44
CA TRP A 429 -21.99 -5.95 4.16
C TRP A 429 -23.36 -5.26 4.11
N PRO A 430 -23.51 -4.16 3.34
CA PRO A 430 -24.77 -3.44 3.27
C PRO A 430 -25.82 -4.22 2.48
N VAL A 431 -27.05 -3.73 2.58
CA VAL A 431 -28.19 -4.19 1.79
C VAL A 431 -28.12 -3.60 0.37
N ASP A 432 -28.88 -4.17 -0.56
CA ASP A 432 -29.00 -3.57 -1.90
C ASP A 432 -29.88 -2.31 -1.89
N LYS A 433 -29.88 -1.58 -3.01
CA LYS A 433 -30.56 -0.29 -3.13
C LYS A 433 -32.07 -0.38 -2.85
N LEU A 434 -32.74 -1.42 -3.35
CA LEU A 434 -34.18 -1.60 -3.13
C LEU A 434 -34.48 -1.78 -1.63
N GLN A 435 -33.71 -2.63 -0.95
CA GLN A 435 -33.87 -2.86 0.47
C GLN A 435 -33.56 -1.62 1.31
N ALA A 436 -32.54 -0.83 0.92
CA ALA A 436 -32.22 0.44 1.58
C ALA A 436 -33.38 1.46 1.49
N GLU A 437 -34.20 1.37 0.44
CA GLU A 437 -35.34 2.25 0.20
C GLU A 437 -36.69 1.67 0.68
N GLY A 438 -36.66 0.54 1.39
CA GLY A 438 -37.86 -0.08 1.98
C GLY A 438 -38.65 -0.95 1.00
N TYR A 439 -38.00 -1.52 0.00
CA TYR A 439 -38.58 -2.48 -0.94
C TYR A 439 -37.95 -3.87 -0.79
N PHE A 440 -38.64 -4.90 -1.27
CA PHE A 440 -37.99 -6.19 -1.47
C PHE A 440 -36.91 -6.08 -2.56
N SER A 441 -35.79 -6.77 -2.39
CA SER A 441 -34.85 -7.02 -3.50
C SER A 441 -35.55 -7.92 -4.52
N ASN A 442 -35.53 -7.53 -5.79
CA ASN A 442 -36.30 -8.22 -6.81
C ASN A 442 -35.48 -9.23 -7.59
N ILE A 443 -36.09 -10.41 -7.79
CA ILE A 443 -35.73 -11.38 -8.80
C ILE A 443 -36.79 -11.34 -9.90
N TYR A 444 -36.37 -11.11 -11.14
CA TYR A 444 -37.24 -11.17 -12.31
C TYR A 444 -36.97 -12.45 -13.10
N LEU A 445 -38.04 -13.07 -13.61
CA LEU A 445 -37.93 -14.29 -14.42
C LEU A 445 -37.70 -13.94 -15.90
N TYR A 446 -36.49 -14.20 -16.39
CA TYR A 446 -36.11 -14.02 -17.79
C TYR A 446 -36.90 -14.92 -18.73
N GLY A 447 -37.28 -14.39 -19.89
CA GLY A 447 -38.05 -15.09 -20.91
C GLY A 447 -39.51 -15.30 -20.56
N SER A 448 -39.97 -14.80 -19.40
CA SER A 448 -41.37 -14.96 -18.95
C SER A 448 -42.35 -13.95 -19.56
N GLY A 449 -41.89 -13.09 -20.48
CA GLY A 449 -42.71 -12.05 -21.10
C GLY A 449 -42.89 -10.80 -20.23
N LEU A 450 -41.96 -10.57 -19.30
CA LEU A 450 -41.84 -9.30 -18.58
C LEU A 450 -41.19 -8.24 -19.48
N CYS A 451 -41.24 -6.99 -19.03
CA CYS A 451 -40.59 -5.87 -19.73
C CYS A 451 -39.05 -5.87 -19.64
N THR A 452 -38.46 -6.83 -18.93
CA THR A 452 -37.02 -6.93 -18.66
C THR A 452 -36.22 -7.46 -19.85
N ASP A 453 -36.86 -8.16 -20.78
CA ASP A 453 -36.24 -8.85 -21.90
C ASP A 453 -37.27 -9.26 -22.96
N SER A 454 -36.80 -9.78 -24.09
CA SER A 454 -37.63 -10.31 -25.18
C SER A 454 -37.31 -11.78 -25.49
N ALA A 455 -36.80 -12.52 -24.51
CA ALA A 455 -36.24 -13.85 -24.74
C ALA A 455 -37.26 -14.98 -24.70
N ALA A 456 -36.88 -16.15 -25.20
CA ALA A 456 -37.69 -17.36 -25.06
C ALA A 456 -37.63 -17.88 -23.61
N ASN A 457 -38.73 -18.47 -23.13
CA ASN A 457 -38.76 -19.07 -21.79
C ASN A 457 -37.91 -20.35 -21.66
N THR A 458 -37.27 -20.80 -22.74
CA THR A 458 -36.30 -21.91 -22.81
C THR A 458 -34.84 -21.46 -22.74
N GLU A 459 -34.59 -20.15 -22.72
CA GLU A 459 -33.23 -19.64 -22.54
C GLU A 459 -32.66 -20.02 -21.17
N ARG A 460 -31.34 -20.16 -21.10
CA ARG A 460 -30.62 -20.63 -19.91
C ARG A 460 -29.69 -19.54 -19.37
N GLY A 461 -29.57 -19.44 -18.06
CA GLY A 461 -28.61 -18.57 -17.39
C GLY A 461 -29.24 -17.69 -16.31
N GLY A 462 -28.38 -16.97 -15.61
CA GLY A 462 -28.75 -15.93 -14.65
C GLY A 462 -27.69 -14.84 -14.69
N TRP A 463 -28.08 -13.61 -14.44
CA TRP A 463 -27.19 -12.44 -14.42
C TRP A 463 -27.79 -11.34 -13.56
N GLN A 464 -26.95 -10.42 -13.12
CA GLN A 464 -27.38 -9.13 -12.63
C GLN A 464 -27.72 -8.20 -13.79
N SER A 465 -28.82 -7.47 -13.66
CA SER A 465 -29.28 -6.48 -14.64
C SER A 465 -29.84 -5.24 -13.91
N GLY A 466 -30.39 -4.29 -14.65
CA GLY A 466 -31.00 -3.08 -14.11
C GLY A 466 -32.44 -2.88 -14.55
N ILE A 467 -33.27 -2.35 -13.66
CA ILE A 467 -34.62 -1.88 -13.99
C ILE A 467 -34.87 -0.53 -13.30
N ASN A 468 -35.19 0.49 -14.10
CA ASN A 468 -35.50 1.85 -13.61
C ASN A 468 -34.45 2.42 -12.63
N GLY A 469 -33.16 2.13 -12.85
CA GLY A 469 -32.07 2.60 -11.99
C GLY A 469 -31.84 1.80 -10.70
N TYR A 470 -32.48 0.63 -10.56
CA TYR A 470 -32.19 -0.36 -9.51
C TYR A 470 -31.47 -1.57 -10.09
N PRO A 471 -30.42 -2.07 -9.43
CA PRO A 471 -29.89 -3.39 -9.76
C PRO A 471 -30.93 -4.47 -9.41
N MET A 472 -30.96 -5.54 -10.19
CA MET A 472 -31.87 -6.67 -10.02
C MET A 472 -31.19 -7.98 -10.36
N VAL A 473 -31.69 -9.07 -9.81
CA VAL A 473 -31.33 -10.43 -10.22
C VAL A 473 -32.27 -10.87 -11.34
N LEU A 474 -31.73 -11.32 -12.47
CA LEU A 474 -32.50 -11.79 -13.62
C LEU A 474 -32.15 -13.27 -13.85
N LEU A 475 -33.11 -14.16 -13.63
CA LEU A 475 -32.90 -15.61 -13.72
C LEU A 475 -33.76 -16.20 -14.82
N SER A 476 -33.20 -17.07 -15.64
CA SER A 476 -33.99 -17.93 -16.52
C SER A 476 -34.51 -19.16 -15.77
N TYR A 477 -35.27 -20.04 -16.46
CA TYR A 477 -35.85 -21.21 -15.81
C TYR A 477 -34.81 -22.17 -15.21
N TYR A 478 -33.64 -22.30 -15.83
CA TYR A 478 -32.67 -23.35 -15.47
C TYR A 478 -32.05 -23.16 -14.07
N PRO A 479 -31.52 -21.98 -13.69
CA PRO A 479 -31.10 -21.73 -12.31
C PRO A 479 -32.23 -21.91 -11.30
N VAL A 480 -33.45 -21.51 -11.68
CA VAL A 480 -34.61 -21.58 -10.79
C VAL A 480 -34.94 -23.02 -10.45
N ILE A 481 -34.89 -23.97 -11.39
CA ILE A 481 -35.25 -25.39 -11.14
C ILE A 481 -34.07 -26.27 -10.68
N THR A 482 -32.83 -25.75 -10.68
CA THR A 482 -31.63 -26.55 -10.45
C THR A 482 -31.03 -26.22 -9.07
N PRO A 483 -31.17 -27.08 -8.04
CA PRO A 483 -30.70 -26.76 -6.68
C PRO A 483 -29.21 -26.45 -6.56
N SER A 484 -28.36 -27.05 -7.41
CA SER A 484 -26.92 -26.80 -7.43
C SER A 484 -26.54 -25.39 -7.89
N GLU A 485 -27.48 -24.65 -8.50
CA GLU A 485 -27.28 -23.26 -8.95
C GLU A 485 -27.46 -22.22 -7.82
N ARG A 486 -27.61 -22.65 -6.56
CA ARG A 486 -27.65 -21.73 -5.40
C ARG A 486 -26.46 -20.76 -5.41
N GLY A 487 -25.26 -21.26 -5.74
CA GLY A 487 -24.06 -20.44 -5.88
C GLY A 487 -24.23 -19.36 -6.95
N GLY A 488 -24.58 -19.73 -8.19
CA GLY A 488 -24.81 -18.76 -9.26
C GLY A 488 -25.84 -17.70 -8.90
N ILE A 489 -26.97 -18.10 -8.31
CA ILE A 489 -28.01 -17.15 -7.88
C ILE A 489 -27.51 -16.18 -6.80
N THR A 490 -26.74 -16.67 -5.84
CA THR A 490 -26.15 -15.84 -4.78
C THR A 490 -25.13 -14.86 -5.35
N HIS A 491 -24.36 -15.29 -6.36
CA HIS A 491 -23.41 -14.44 -7.06
C HIS A 491 -24.12 -13.23 -7.69
N GLU A 492 -25.22 -13.46 -8.41
CA GLU A 492 -26.00 -12.37 -9.02
C GLU A 492 -26.61 -11.42 -7.98
N PHE A 493 -26.99 -11.93 -6.81
CA PHE A 493 -27.42 -11.06 -5.71
C PHE A 493 -26.27 -10.22 -5.14
N ILE A 494 -25.07 -10.77 -5.02
CA ILE A 494 -23.89 -10.00 -4.58
C ILE A 494 -23.61 -8.82 -5.52
N HIS A 495 -23.79 -9.00 -6.83
CA HIS A 495 -23.70 -7.89 -7.78
C HIS A 495 -24.67 -6.74 -7.43
N THR A 496 -25.88 -7.02 -6.93
CA THR A 496 -26.84 -5.94 -6.59
C THR A 496 -26.40 -5.13 -5.38
N ILE A 497 -25.76 -5.77 -4.40
CA ILE A 497 -25.12 -5.09 -3.26
C ILE A 497 -24.01 -4.18 -3.76
N MET A 498 -23.10 -4.70 -4.60
CA MET A 498 -21.96 -3.94 -5.09
C MET A 498 -22.35 -2.78 -6.00
N ALA A 499 -23.29 -3.00 -6.92
CA ALA A 499 -23.80 -1.96 -7.82
C ALA A 499 -24.42 -0.78 -7.07
N THR A 500 -25.00 -1.03 -5.89
CA THR A 500 -25.53 0.00 -4.98
C THR A 500 -24.43 0.95 -4.46
N ARG A 501 -23.17 0.50 -4.44
CA ARG A 501 -22.00 1.27 -3.98
C ARG A 501 -21.25 2.01 -5.10
N GLY A 502 -21.78 1.94 -6.32
CA GLY A 502 -21.16 2.53 -7.52
C GLY A 502 -20.13 1.60 -8.16
N ASN A 503 -19.71 1.95 -9.38
CA ASN A 503 -18.89 1.04 -10.19
C ASN A 503 -17.42 1.07 -9.77
N LYS A 504 -16.83 -0.11 -9.59
CA LYS A 504 -15.37 -0.30 -9.58
C LYS A 504 -14.92 -0.82 -10.95
N ALA A 505 -13.60 -1.00 -11.11
CA ALA A 505 -13.03 -1.56 -12.32
C ALA A 505 -13.72 -2.88 -12.69
N ALA A 506 -13.98 -3.12 -13.98
CA ALA A 506 -14.73 -4.29 -14.43
C ALA A 506 -14.15 -5.61 -13.88
N TRP A 507 -12.81 -5.73 -13.83
CA TRP A 507 -12.16 -6.93 -13.28
C TRP A 507 -12.47 -7.15 -11.79
N PHE A 508 -12.64 -6.07 -11.03
CA PHE A 508 -12.88 -6.12 -9.59
C PHE A 508 -14.37 -6.23 -9.25
N ASN A 509 -15.26 -5.83 -10.16
CA ASN A 509 -16.69 -6.13 -10.00
C ASN A 509 -16.87 -7.66 -10.02
N GLU A 510 -16.30 -8.35 -11.01
CA GLU A 510 -16.40 -9.82 -11.09
C GLU A 510 -15.57 -10.52 -10.00
N GLY A 511 -14.26 -10.25 -9.94
CA GLY A 511 -13.33 -10.88 -8.99
C GLY A 511 -13.61 -10.53 -7.52
N GLY A 512 -14.17 -9.35 -7.25
CA GLY A 512 -14.61 -8.96 -5.91
C GLY A 512 -15.89 -9.67 -5.49
N ASN A 513 -16.79 -9.98 -6.43
CA ASN A 513 -18.01 -10.72 -6.16
C ASN A 513 -17.73 -12.20 -5.92
N THR A 514 -16.86 -12.80 -6.73
CA THR A 514 -16.38 -14.17 -6.49
C THR A 514 -15.69 -14.27 -5.12
N TRP A 515 -14.85 -13.29 -4.76
CA TRP A 515 -14.25 -13.21 -3.43
C TRP A 515 -15.30 -13.15 -2.31
N LEU A 516 -16.31 -12.29 -2.40
CA LEU A 516 -17.31 -12.15 -1.34
C LEU A 516 -18.09 -13.45 -1.17
N GLN A 517 -18.47 -14.09 -2.27
CA GLN A 517 -19.14 -15.38 -2.27
C GLN A 517 -18.30 -16.49 -1.62
N MET A 518 -17.02 -16.58 -1.98
CA MET A 518 -16.11 -17.58 -1.39
C MET A 518 -15.94 -17.33 0.12
N ASN A 519 -15.82 -16.06 0.53
CA ASN A 519 -15.72 -15.70 1.94
C ASN A 519 -17.03 -15.95 2.71
N LEU A 520 -18.19 -15.83 2.06
CA LEU A 520 -19.48 -16.23 2.66
C LEU A 520 -19.43 -17.70 3.04
N GLU A 521 -19.08 -18.57 2.09
CA GLU A 521 -19.01 -20.01 2.34
C GLU A 521 -17.96 -20.35 3.40
N ALA A 522 -16.74 -19.81 3.28
CA ALA A 522 -15.67 -20.06 4.23
C ALA A 522 -15.98 -19.56 5.63
N SER A 523 -16.65 -18.41 5.78
CA SER A 523 -17.05 -17.89 7.08
C SER A 523 -18.15 -18.74 7.71
N ARG A 524 -19.06 -19.28 6.89
CA ARG A 524 -20.19 -20.09 7.35
C ARG A 524 -19.78 -21.49 7.78
N THR A 525 -18.91 -22.14 7.00
CA THR A 525 -18.61 -23.58 7.17
C THR A 525 -17.19 -23.86 7.62
N GLY A 526 -16.28 -22.88 7.55
CA GLY A 526 -14.85 -23.08 7.74
C GLY A 526 -14.17 -23.76 6.55
N ASN A 527 -14.90 -24.07 5.47
CA ASN A 527 -14.36 -24.70 4.27
C ASN A 527 -13.89 -23.64 3.27
N TYR A 528 -12.62 -23.71 2.91
CA TYR A 528 -12.01 -22.78 1.96
C TYR A 528 -12.04 -23.38 0.55
N GLY A 529 -12.85 -22.80 -0.33
CA GLY A 529 -12.95 -23.18 -1.74
C GLY A 529 -12.76 -21.99 -2.66
N VAL A 530 -12.08 -22.20 -3.79
CA VAL A 530 -11.85 -21.18 -4.82
C VAL A 530 -12.31 -21.70 -6.18
N GLY A 531 -12.55 -20.80 -7.11
CA GLY A 531 -13.05 -21.08 -8.45
C GLY A 531 -11.99 -21.65 -9.38
N PHE A 532 -12.44 -22.27 -10.48
CA PHE A 532 -11.57 -22.78 -11.53
C PHE A 532 -10.65 -21.71 -12.14
N LEU A 533 -11.18 -20.49 -12.31
CA LEU A 533 -10.47 -19.36 -12.95
C LEU A 533 -9.51 -18.64 -12.01
N ASP A 534 -9.51 -18.94 -10.70
CA ASP A 534 -8.60 -18.32 -9.74
C ASP A 534 -7.13 -18.62 -10.00
N ALA A 535 -6.83 -19.73 -10.67
CA ALA A 535 -5.47 -20.12 -11.01
C ALA A 535 -4.89 -19.35 -12.20
N THR A 536 -5.68 -18.57 -12.94
CA THR A 536 -5.22 -17.80 -14.12
C THR A 536 -4.11 -16.82 -13.75
N SER A 537 -4.29 -16.03 -12.69
CA SER A 537 -3.31 -15.05 -12.23
C SER A 537 -2.00 -15.67 -11.73
N PHE A 538 -2.05 -16.92 -11.25
CA PHE A 538 -0.88 -17.67 -10.81
C PHE A 538 -0.10 -18.30 -11.98
N LEU A 539 -0.81 -18.83 -12.98
CA LEU A 539 -0.25 -19.52 -14.13
C LEU A 539 0.20 -18.58 -15.27
N ALA A 540 -0.06 -17.28 -15.12
CA ALA A 540 0.44 -16.21 -15.99
C ALA A 540 0.75 -14.94 -15.16
N PRO A 541 1.72 -14.99 -14.22
CA PRO A 541 1.95 -13.91 -13.25
C PRO A 541 2.48 -12.62 -13.87
N HIS A 542 2.92 -12.66 -15.13
CA HIS A 542 3.33 -11.48 -15.89
C HIS A 542 2.17 -10.56 -16.23
N MET A 543 0.94 -11.06 -16.16
CA MET A 543 -0.28 -10.26 -16.23
C MET A 543 -0.37 -9.31 -15.03
N PRO A 544 -0.77 -8.04 -15.24
CA PRO A 544 -1.10 -7.09 -14.18
C PRO A 544 -2.12 -7.63 -13.18
N ILE A 545 -2.16 -7.07 -11.98
CA ILE A 545 -3.20 -7.36 -10.98
C ILE A 545 -4.56 -6.87 -11.51
N GLU A 546 -4.58 -5.64 -12.04
CA GLU A 546 -5.79 -5.00 -12.57
C GLU A 546 -6.00 -5.33 -14.04
N ASN A 547 -6.36 -6.58 -14.33
CA ASN A 547 -6.36 -7.10 -15.70
C ASN A 547 -7.65 -7.86 -16.02
N TYR A 548 -8.50 -7.26 -16.85
CA TYR A 548 -9.70 -7.92 -17.39
C TYR A 548 -9.34 -8.79 -18.60
N SER A 549 -9.87 -10.01 -18.67
CA SER A 549 -9.59 -11.00 -19.74
C SER A 549 -8.11 -11.30 -20.06
N GLY A 550 -7.20 -11.06 -19.13
CA GLY A 550 -5.90 -11.70 -19.15
C GLY A 550 -4.86 -11.12 -20.11
N TRP A 551 -3.98 -12.01 -20.57
CA TRP A 551 -2.98 -11.81 -21.61
C TRP A 551 -3.59 -12.06 -22.99
N LEU A 552 -3.53 -11.05 -23.84
CA LEU A 552 -4.22 -11.02 -25.13
C LEU A 552 -3.41 -11.70 -26.24
N GLN A 553 -4.09 -12.00 -27.34
CA GLN A 553 -3.54 -12.71 -28.50
C GLN A 553 -2.43 -11.90 -29.20
N ASP A 554 -2.51 -10.57 -29.18
CA ASP A 554 -1.47 -9.66 -29.71
C ASP A 554 -0.25 -9.51 -28.79
N GLY A 555 -0.25 -10.22 -27.65
CA GLY A 555 0.82 -10.18 -26.67
C GLY A 555 0.70 -9.06 -25.63
N THR A 556 -0.31 -8.19 -25.72
CA THR A 556 -0.61 -7.12 -24.76
C THR A 556 -1.55 -7.61 -23.65
N PHE A 557 -1.99 -6.73 -22.75
CA PHE A 557 -2.88 -7.08 -21.62
C PHE A 557 -4.26 -6.44 -21.79
N GLY A 558 -5.31 -7.04 -21.25
CA GLY A 558 -6.56 -6.30 -21.06
C GLY A 558 -6.44 -5.26 -19.94
N GLY A 559 -7.05 -4.08 -20.11
CA GLY A 559 -7.06 -3.07 -19.06
C GLY A 559 -8.02 -3.40 -17.90
N PRO A 560 -8.07 -2.57 -16.85
CA PRO A 560 -8.94 -2.80 -15.69
C PRO A 560 -10.44 -2.84 -16.02
N ASN A 561 -10.87 -2.13 -17.07
CA ASN A 561 -12.24 -2.02 -17.55
C ASN A 561 -12.44 -2.66 -18.94
N ALA A 562 -11.75 -3.78 -19.20
CA ALA A 562 -11.81 -4.50 -20.48
C ALA A 562 -11.23 -3.72 -21.69
N GLU A 563 -10.40 -2.70 -21.43
CA GLU A 563 -9.71 -1.99 -22.51
C GLU A 563 -8.85 -2.96 -23.32
N GLY A 564 -8.93 -2.88 -24.65
CA GLY A 564 -8.22 -3.77 -25.55
C GLY A 564 -8.86 -5.15 -25.74
N VAL A 565 -9.91 -5.51 -24.98
CA VAL A 565 -10.55 -6.83 -25.04
C VAL A 565 -11.57 -6.91 -26.16
N ASP A 566 -12.67 -6.16 -26.12
CA ASP A 566 -13.68 -6.24 -27.19
C ASP A 566 -13.29 -5.39 -28.41
N ARG A 567 -12.51 -5.99 -29.32
CA ARG A 567 -12.00 -5.34 -30.53
C ARG A 567 -12.79 -5.81 -31.75
N ARG A 568 -13.10 -4.87 -32.65
CA ARG A 568 -13.71 -5.17 -33.96
C ARG A 568 -12.87 -4.59 -35.09
N VAL A 569 -12.83 -5.29 -36.21
CA VAL A 569 -12.25 -4.83 -37.48
C VAL A 569 -13.31 -5.04 -38.57
N ASN A 570 -13.62 -3.98 -39.32
CA ASN A 570 -14.64 -4.00 -40.38
C ASN A 570 -16.01 -4.54 -39.90
N GLY A 571 -16.39 -4.24 -38.66
CA GLY A 571 -17.64 -4.70 -38.05
C GLY A 571 -17.63 -6.13 -37.51
N GLN A 572 -16.58 -6.92 -37.77
CA GLN A 572 -16.39 -8.28 -37.26
C GLN A 572 -15.55 -8.27 -35.97
N GLN A 573 -15.94 -9.08 -34.98
CA GLN A 573 -15.20 -9.19 -33.71
C GLN A 573 -13.87 -9.92 -33.90
N ILE A 574 -12.82 -9.50 -33.18
CA ILE A 574 -11.55 -10.21 -33.11
C ILE A 574 -11.58 -11.11 -31.88
N SER A 575 -11.13 -12.36 -32.03
CA SER A 575 -10.78 -13.20 -30.89
C SER A 575 -9.54 -12.59 -30.24
N THR A 576 -9.68 -11.87 -29.13
CA THR A 576 -8.54 -11.15 -28.51
C THR A 576 -7.96 -11.88 -27.31
N TRP A 577 -8.69 -12.80 -26.70
CA TRP A 577 -8.27 -13.46 -25.47
C TRP A 577 -7.69 -14.86 -25.71
N ARG A 578 -6.73 -15.26 -24.88
CA ARG A 578 -6.22 -16.63 -24.88
C ARG A 578 -7.17 -17.53 -24.10
N GLU A 579 -7.32 -18.76 -24.57
CA GLU A 579 -8.12 -19.79 -23.90
C GLU A 579 -7.72 -19.85 -22.42
N TYR A 580 -8.72 -20.02 -21.54
CA TYR A 580 -8.57 -20.07 -20.08
C TYR A 580 -8.19 -18.74 -19.41
N LEU A 581 -7.26 -17.96 -19.98
CA LEU A 581 -6.88 -16.64 -19.46
C LEU A 581 -7.95 -15.56 -19.72
N GLY A 582 -8.81 -15.74 -20.73
CA GLY A 582 -9.98 -14.87 -20.97
C GLY A 582 -10.92 -14.78 -19.76
N GLY A 583 -10.92 -15.77 -18.88
CA GLY A 583 -11.67 -15.78 -17.62
C GLY A 583 -10.99 -15.07 -16.44
N ASN A 584 -9.82 -14.45 -16.60
CA ASN A 584 -9.06 -13.84 -15.49
C ASN A 584 -9.84 -12.77 -14.72
N GLN A 585 -10.87 -12.15 -15.32
CA GLN A 585 -11.74 -11.19 -14.63
C GLN A 585 -12.46 -11.78 -13.42
N TYR A 586 -12.71 -13.10 -13.38
CA TYR A 586 -13.37 -13.77 -12.27
C TYR A 586 -12.41 -14.15 -11.12
N ASN A 587 -11.10 -13.94 -11.30
CA ASN A 587 -10.11 -14.31 -10.29
C ASN A 587 -10.20 -13.39 -9.05
N ALA A 588 -10.13 -14.01 -7.88
CA ALA A 588 -10.23 -13.41 -6.55
C ALA A 588 -8.90 -13.43 -5.78
N ALA A 589 -7.78 -13.81 -6.39
CA ALA A 589 -6.51 -13.97 -5.67
C ALA A 589 -6.05 -12.69 -4.96
N PHE A 590 -6.14 -11.53 -5.62
CA PHE A 590 -5.78 -10.25 -5.00
C PHE A 590 -6.76 -9.82 -3.90
N PRO A 591 -8.10 -9.86 -4.09
CA PRO A 591 -9.06 -9.69 -2.99
C PRO A 591 -8.80 -10.59 -1.77
N HIS A 592 -8.44 -11.87 -1.97
CA HIS A 592 -8.06 -12.76 -0.87
C HIS A 592 -6.78 -12.29 -0.17
N PHE A 593 -5.76 -11.90 -0.93
CA PHE A 593 -4.54 -11.31 -0.36
C PHE A 593 -4.86 -10.08 0.50
N LEU A 594 -5.72 -9.17 0.03
CA LEU A 594 -6.12 -7.98 0.79
C LEU A 594 -6.76 -8.37 2.13
N GLY A 595 -7.71 -9.30 2.11
CA GLY A 595 -8.42 -9.75 3.32
C GLY A 595 -7.55 -10.49 4.34
N VAL A 596 -6.47 -11.14 3.89
CA VAL A 596 -5.59 -11.95 4.75
C VAL A 596 -4.38 -11.16 5.25
N HIS A 597 -3.73 -10.39 4.39
CA HIS A 597 -2.42 -9.79 4.66
C HIS A 597 -2.42 -8.27 4.78
N VAL A 598 -3.46 -7.60 4.28
CA VAL A 598 -3.60 -6.14 4.43
C VAL A 598 -4.48 -5.82 5.62
N SER A 599 -5.76 -6.19 5.53
CA SER A 599 -6.73 -6.05 6.61
C SER A 599 -8.00 -6.83 6.30
N LYS A 600 -8.66 -7.39 7.32
CA LYS A 600 -9.93 -8.11 7.16
C LYS A 600 -10.98 -7.27 6.42
N GLY A 601 -11.03 -5.97 6.72
CA GLY A 601 -11.97 -5.03 6.11
C GLY A 601 -11.45 -4.31 4.86
N ALA A 602 -10.28 -4.66 4.31
CA ALA A 602 -9.67 -3.91 3.20
C ALA A 602 -10.55 -3.89 1.93
N ASN A 603 -11.19 -5.01 1.58
CA ASN A 603 -12.12 -5.04 0.44
C ASN A 603 -13.34 -4.15 0.70
N ALA A 604 -13.91 -4.18 1.91
CA ALA A 604 -15.03 -3.31 2.28
C ALA A 604 -14.62 -1.82 2.23
N TRP A 605 -13.40 -1.50 2.66
CA TRP A 605 -12.84 -0.14 2.56
C TRP A 605 -12.74 0.34 1.11
N ILE A 606 -12.28 -0.51 0.18
CA ILE A 606 -12.22 -0.16 -1.25
C ILE A 606 -13.61 0.23 -1.77
N TRP A 607 -14.63 -0.54 -1.43
CA TRP A 607 -16.01 -0.25 -1.86
C TRP A 607 -16.58 1.00 -1.20
N ALA A 608 -16.23 1.27 0.06
CA ALA A 608 -16.79 2.38 0.83
C ALA A 608 -16.07 3.73 0.66
N LYS A 609 -14.74 3.70 0.57
CA LYS A 609 -13.86 4.88 0.65
C LYS A 609 -12.90 4.99 -0.54
N GLY A 610 -12.76 3.95 -1.36
CA GLY A 610 -11.94 4.00 -2.57
C GLY A 610 -12.44 5.05 -3.55
N ALA A 611 -11.69 6.13 -3.70
CA ALA A 611 -12.07 7.30 -4.50
C ALA A 611 -12.00 7.07 -6.02
N HIS A 612 -11.38 5.98 -6.45
CA HIS A 612 -11.12 5.68 -7.85
C HIS A 612 -11.72 4.35 -8.27
N ASN A 613 -12.10 4.27 -9.54
CA ASN A 613 -12.53 3.03 -10.17
C ASN A 613 -11.38 1.99 -10.17
N HIS A 614 -10.13 2.42 -10.38
CA HIS A 614 -8.94 1.58 -10.26
C HIS A 614 -8.59 1.33 -8.78
N ILE A 615 -8.43 0.06 -8.43
CA ILE A 615 -8.26 -0.47 -7.09
C ILE A 615 -6.90 -0.13 -6.52
N LEU A 616 -5.82 -0.33 -7.28
CA LEU A 616 -4.47 -0.01 -6.84
C LEU A 616 -4.30 1.50 -6.60
N ARG A 617 -4.94 2.34 -7.43
CA ARG A 617 -4.99 3.79 -7.21
C ARG A 617 -5.82 4.16 -5.98
N SER A 618 -6.95 3.50 -5.75
CA SER A 618 -7.74 3.68 -4.52
C SER A 618 -6.95 3.29 -3.27
N LEU A 619 -6.22 2.18 -3.31
CA LEU A 619 -5.34 1.75 -2.23
C LEU A 619 -4.22 2.77 -1.97
N ALA A 620 -3.62 3.34 -3.02
CA ALA A 620 -2.63 4.41 -2.87
C ALA A 620 -3.22 5.66 -2.20
N GLY A 621 -4.48 6.00 -2.49
CA GLY A 621 -5.19 7.06 -1.77
C GLY A 621 -5.48 6.74 -0.29
N GLY A 622 -5.46 5.47 0.10
CA GLY A 622 -5.70 5.01 1.47
C GLY A 622 -4.43 4.85 2.31
N VAL A 623 -3.43 4.14 1.80
CA VAL A 623 -2.19 3.79 2.52
C VAL A 623 -0.94 4.50 1.99
N GLY A 624 -1.07 5.31 0.92
CA GLY A 624 0.05 5.97 0.25
C GLY A 624 0.76 5.09 -0.78
N GLU A 625 1.41 5.74 -1.75
CA GLU A 625 2.02 5.08 -2.91
C GLU A 625 3.10 4.07 -2.53
N GLU A 626 3.98 4.38 -1.57
CA GLU A 626 5.06 3.49 -1.14
C GLU A 626 4.51 2.17 -0.61
N GLN A 627 3.44 2.23 0.19
CA GLN A 627 2.80 1.04 0.75
C GLN A 627 2.04 0.26 -0.31
N THR A 628 1.41 0.92 -1.29
CA THR A 628 0.80 0.22 -2.43
C THR A 628 1.84 -0.48 -3.30
N GLN A 629 2.98 0.14 -3.57
CA GLN A 629 4.09 -0.51 -4.28
C GLN A 629 4.63 -1.71 -3.50
N ARG A 630 4.78 -1.58 -2.18
CA ARG A 630 5.13 -2.70 -1.28
C ARG A 630 4.07 -3.80 -1.32
N MET A 631 2.79 -3.44 -1.37
CA MET A 631 1.67 -4.37 -1.45
C MET A 631 1.69 -5.20 -2.73
N ILE A 632 2.00 -4.57 -3.86
CA ILE A 632 2.18 -5.28 -5.13
C ILE A 632 3.33 -6.29 -5.00
N MET A 633 4.49 -5.86 -4.49
CA MET A 633 5.64 -6.75 -4.30
C MET A 633 5.32 -7.92 -3.35
N GLU A 634 4.65 -7.64 -2.22
CA GLU A 634 4.22 -8.67 -1.27
C GLU A 634 3.26 -9.67 -1.91
N PHE A 635 2.22 -9.17 -2.60
CA PHE A 635 1.29 -10.02 -3.32
C PHE A 635 2.01 -10.94 -4.30
N ARG A 636 2.95 -10.41 -5.10
CA ARG A 636 3.69 -11.22 -6.09
C ARG A 636 4.61 -12.25 -5.45
N ALA A 637 5.25 -11.92 -4.33
CA ALA A 637 6.08 -12.88 -3.60
C ALA A 637 5.23 -14.00 -2.95
N ARG A 638 4.10 -13.64 -2.34
CA ARG A 638 3.15 -14.62 -1.79
C ARG A 638 2.47 -15.45 -2.86
N GLN A 639 2.15 -14.86 -4.01
CA GLN A 639 1.66 -15.54 -5.20
C GLN A 639 2.62 -16.64 -5.65
N ALA A 640 3.92 -16.32 -5.76
CA ALA A 640 4.93 -17.28 -6.17
C ALA A 640 5.03 -18.51 -5.24
N MET A 641 4.72 -18.31 -3.96
CA MET A 641 4.76 -19.37 -2.94
C MET A 641 3.38 -19.99 -2.67
N VAL A 642 2.29 -19.49 -3.25
CA VAL A 642 0.91 -19.82 -2.87
C VAL A 642 0.68 -19.64 -1.36
N ASP A 643 1.11 -18.51 -0.82
CA ASP A 643 1.04 -18.16 0.60
C ASP A 643 -0.16 -17.24 0.92
N PHE A 644 -1.35 -17.83 1.02
CA PHE A 644 -2.63 -17.11 1.20
C PHE A 644 -3.33 -17.52 2.50
N GLY A 645 -2.54 -17.89 3.52
CA GLY A 645 -3.08 -18.35 4.80
C GLY A 645 -4.01 -19.56 4.62
N PRO A 646 -5.24 -19.54 5.18
CA PRO A 646 -6.18 -20.66 5.06
C PRO A 646 -6.56 -21.03 3.62
N TRP A 647 -6.48 -20.09 2.68
CA TRP A 647 -6.83 -20.30 1.27
C TRP A 647 -5.76 -21.06 0.48
N SER A 648 -4.55 -21.22 1.03
CA SER A 648 -3.40 -21.74 0.31
C SER A 648 -3.67 -23.11 -0.32
N ASN A 649 -4.28 -24.03 0.42
CA ASN A 649 -4.60 -25.37 -0.11
C ASN A 649 -5.71 -25.34 -1.16
N ALA A 650 -6.68 -24.44 -1.03
CA ALA A 650 -7.74 -24.26 -2.01
C ALA A 650 -7.16 -23.82 -3.36
N PHE A 651 -6.30 -22.80 -3.39
CA PHE A 651 -5.64 -22.32 -4.62
C PHE A 651 -4.80 -23.40 -5.30
N LYS A 652 -4.13 -24.27 -4.54
CA LYS A 652 -3.33 -25.36 -5.12
C LYS A 652 -4.14 -26.28 -6.03
N VAL A 653 -5.45 -26.44 -5.81
CA VAL A 653 -6.30 -27.34 -6.60
C VAL A 653 -6.42 -26.88 -8.06
N PRO A 654 -7.01 -25.71 -8.39
CA PRO A 654 -7.11 -25.25 -9.78
C PRO A 654 -5.74 -24.97 -10.40
N ILE A 655 -4.74 -24.57 -9.62
CA ILE A 655 -3.35 -24.43 -10.11
C ILE A 655 -2.85 -25.78 -10.61
N ASN A 656 -3.00 -26.84 -9.82
CA ASN A 656 -2.52 -28.17 -10.18
C ASN A 656 -3.25 -28.75 -11.38
N ASN A 657 -4.57 -28.56 -11.43
CA ASN A 657 -5.40 -29.08 -12.50
C ASN A 657 -5.11 -28.42 -13.86
N ASN A 658 -4.56 -27.21 -13.86
CA ASN A 658 -4.22 -26.47 -15.08
C ASN A 658 -2.70 -26.28 -15.27
N TRP A 659 -1.87 -26.90 -14.43
CA TRP A 659 -0.41 -26.79 -14.53
C TRP A 659 0.09 -27.46 -15.81
N GLY A 660 0.83 -26.71 -16.64
CA GLY A 660 1.32 -27.22 -17.91
C GLY A 660 0.23 -27.38 -18.96
N ARG A 661 -0.98 -26.83 -18.76
CA ARG A 661 -2.02 -26.73 -19.80
C ARG A 661 -1.48 -25.90 -20.96
N THR A 662 -1.65 -26.41 -22.17
CA THR A 662 -1.38 -25.63 -23.39
C THR A 662 -2.62 -24.83 -23.73
N ILE A 663 -2.48 -23.50 -23.84
CA ILE A 663 -3.53 -22.58 -24.26
C ILE A 663 -3.21 -22.01 -25.64
N ASN A 664 -4.27 -21.74 -26.41
CA ASN A 664 -4.21 -21.13 -27.73
C ASN A 664 -5.11 -19.88 -27.76
N ALA A 665 -5.46 -19.40 -28.95
CA ALA A 665 -6.57 -18.48 -29.09
C ALA A 665 -7.89 -19.12 -28.63
N GLU A 666 -8.67 -18.40 -27.82
CA GLU A 666 -10.07 -18.77 -27.62
C GLU A 666 -10.87 -18.32 -28.84
N ARG A 667 -11.59 -19.25 -29.47
CA ARG A 667 -12.34 -18.95 -30.70
C ARG A 667 -13.68 -18.32 -30.36
N ILE A 668 -13.98 -17.21 -31.03
CA ILE A 668 -15.31 -16.64 -31.09
C ILE A 668 -15.97 -17.09 -32.40
N ASP A 669 -17.19 -17.58 -32.34
CA ASP A 669 -17.95 -17.95 -33.55
C ASP A 669 -18.14 -16.73 -34.46
N GLY A 670 -17.68 -16.86 -35.71
CA GLY A 670 -17.68 -15.77 -36.68
C GLY A 670 -16.65 -14.66 -36.38
N GLY A 671 -15.76 -14.83 -35.40
CA GLY A 671 -14.69 -13.88 -35.08
C GLY A 671 -13.42 -14.05 -35.93
N ILE A 672 -12.64 -12.99 -36.08
CA ILE A 672 -11.31 -13.02 -36.67
C ILE A 672 -10.33 -13.61 -35.65
N LEU A 673 -9.75 -14.77 -35.97
CA LEU A 673 -8.79 -15.43 -35.09
C LEU A 673 -7.39 -14.83 -35.25
N GLN A 674 -6.74 -14.46 -34.14
CA GLN A 674 -5.34 -14.04 -34.13
C GLN A 674 -4.49 -15.12 -33.45
N ASP A 675 -4.07 -16.17 -34.18
CA ASP A 675 -3.35 -17.30 -33.56
C ASP A 675 -2.06 -16.82 -32.84
N PRO A 676 -2.05 -16.85 -31.49
CA PRO A 676 -1.02 -16.18 -30.72
C PRO A 676 0.14 -17.13 -30.38
N GLY A 677 0.20 -18.27 -31.08
CA GLY A 677 1.05 -19.41 -30.76
C GLY A 677 0.60 -20.13 -29.49
N ALA A 678 0.78 -21.45 -29.49
CA ALA A 678 0.53 -22.29 -28.32
C ALA A 678 1.44 -21.88 -27.16
N HIS A 679 0.87 -21.66 -25.98
CA HIS A 679 1.61 -21.34 -24.76
C HIS A 679 1.29 -22.36 -23.68
N ARG A 680 2.32 -22.91 -23.04
CA ARG A 680 2.17 -23.90 -21.97
C ARG A 680 2.28 -23.22 -20.61
N LEU A 681 1.20 -23.25 -19.83
CA LEU A 681 1.04 -22.51 -18.59
C LEU A 681 1.92 -23.01 -17.44
N THR A 682 2.47 -22.09 -16.65
CA THR A 682 3.32 -22.35 -15.48
C THR A 682 3.46 -21.06 -14.66
N PHE A 683 3.93 -21.16 -13.42
CA PHE A 683 4.30 -19.98 -12.64
C PHE A 683 5.54 -19.27 -13.20
N TYR A 684 6.41 -20.04 -13.86
CA TYR A 684 7.78 -19.62 -14.07
C TYR A 684 7.99 -18.99 -15.44
N SER A 685 8.86 -17.98 -15.50
CA SER A 685 9.20 -17.29 -16.75
C SER A 685 10.36 -17.99 -17.46
N ALA A 686 10.20 -18.28 -18.74
CA ALA A 686 11.28 -18.80 -19.56
C ALA A 686 12.45 -17.81 -19.57
N THR A 687 13.66 -18.30 -19.31
CA THR A 687 14.83 -17.46 -19.08
C THR A 687 16.05 -18.13 -19.72
N THR A 688 16.80 -17.36 -20.50
CA THR A 688 18.06 -17.79 -21.11
C THR A 688 19.22 -17.39 -20.21
N GLN A 689 20.19 -18.27 -20.03
CA GLN A 689 21.40 -17.97 -19.28
C GLN A 689 22.58 -17.73 -20.23
N GLU A 690 23.19 -16.55 -20.14
CA GLU A 690 24.41 -16.17 -20.85
C GLU A 690 25.52 -15.91 -19.81
N GLY A 691 26.42 -16.89 -19.65
CA GLY A 691 27.39 -16.88 -18.56
C GLY A 691 26.69 -16.91 -17.19
N THR A 692 26.86 -15.86 -16.39
CA THR A 692 26.14 -15.67 -15.12
C THR A 692 24.90 -14.80 -15.24
N THR A 693 24.62 -14.23 -16.42
CA THR A 693 23.48 -13.33 -16.62
C THR A 693 22.27 -14.13 -17.11
N LEU A 694 21.16 -13.95 -16.42
CA LEU A 694 19.85 -14.45 -16.80
C LEU A 694 19.07 -13.36 -17.54
N ILE A 695 18.54 -13.73 -18.71
CA ILE A 695 17.80 -12.88 -19.63
C ILE A 695 16.38 -13.44 -19.76
N PRO A 696 15.33 -12.72 -19.35
CA PRO A 696 13.96 -13.19 -19.45
C PRO A 696 13.48 -13.26 -20.90
N SER A 697 12.52 -14.15 -21.17
CA SER A 697 11.82 -14.16 -22.45
C SER A 697 11.03 -12.86 -22.64
N THR A 698 11.13 -12.27 -23.83
CA THR A 698 10.38 -11.07 -24.20
C THR A 698 8.87 -11.32 -24.28
N THR A 699 8.44 -12.57 -24.47
CA THR A 699 7.03 -12.96 -24.59
C THR A 699 6.27 -12.69 -23.28
N THR A 700 6.88 -13.04 -22.15
CA THR A 700 6.26 -13.03 -20.82
C THR A 700 6.83 -11.95 -19.92
N LEU A 701 7.43 -10.89 -20.45
CA LEU A 701 7.88 -9.77 -19.62
C LEU A 701 6.72 -9.19 -18.78
N PRO A 702 6.98 -8.78 -17.52
CA PRO A 702 5.95 -8.18 -16.66
C PRO A 702 5.27 -6.96 -17.30
N GLY A 703 3.95 -6.89 -17.20
CA GLY A 703 3.19 -5.64 -17.36
C GLY A 703 3.25 -4.78 -16.10
N TRP A 704 2.47 -3.67 -16.05
CA TRP A 704 2.33 -2.87 -14.83
C TRP A 704 1.80 -3.74 -13.70
N SER A 705 2.34 -3.63 -12.49
CA SER A 705 2.01 -4.52 -11.36
C SER A 705 2.23 -6.02 -11.59
N GLY A 706 2.74 -6.44 -12.77
CA GLY A 706 3.00 -7.81 -13.18
C GLY A 706 4.31 -8.36 -12.63
N ALA A 707 4.51 -9.68 -12.73
CA ALA A 707 5.72 -10.32 -12.23
C ALA A 707 6.25 -11.46 -13.12
N ASN A 708 7.55 -11.69 -13.03
CA ASN A 708 8.21 -12.91 -13.48
C ASN A 708 8.75 -13.65 -12.28
N GLN A 709 8.59 -14.97 -12.31
CA GLN A 709 9.10 -15.86 -11.29
C GLN A 709 10.19 -16.71 -11.93
N ILE A 710 11.44 -16.50 -11.54
CA ILE A 710 12.58 -17.23 -12.07
C ILE A 710 13.03 -18.25 -11.02
N PRO A 711 12.79 -19.56 -11.22
CA PRO A 711 13.22 -20.56 -10.26
C PRO A 711 14.73 -20.78 -10.42
N LEU A 712 15.49 -20.54 -9.36
CA LEU A 712 16.95 -20.66 -9.32
C LEU A 712 17.33 -21.94 -8.60
N LYS A 713 18.23 -22.73 -9.20
CA LYS A 713 18.88 -23.84 -8.52
C LYS A 713 19.91 -23.27 -7.54
N VAL A 714 19.75 -23.59 -6.26
CA VAL A 714 20.64 -23.10 -5.21
C VAL A 714 21.38 -24.23 -4.49
N THR A 715 22.60 -23.94 -4.06
CA THR A 715 23.39 -24.77 -3.15
C THR A 715 23.83 -23.94 -1.95
N GLY A 716 24.32 -24.57 -0.87
CA GLY A 716 24.82 -23.84 0.29
C GLY A 716 23.74 -23.23 1.19
N ASN A 717 24.13 -22.24 2.00
CA ASN A 717 23.32 -21.66 3.08
C ASN A 717 22.94 -20.18 2.84
N LYS A 718 23.25 -19.64 1.67
CA LYS A 718 22.95 -18.26 1.27
C LYS A 718 22.80 -18.23 -0.24
N VAL A 719 21.91 -17.39 -0.75
CA VAL A 719 21.80 -17.10 -2.20
C VAL A 719 21.95 -15.61 -2.44
N ARG A 720 22.67 -15.24 -3.50
CA ARG A 720 22.82 -13.84 -3.95
C ARG A 720 22.64 -13.73 -5.46
N VAL A 721 21.90 -12.71 -5.87
CA VAL A 721 21.77 -12.30 -7.26
C VAL A 721 21.91 -10.78 -7.36
N ASN A 722 22.45 -10.28 -8.46
CA ASN A 722 22.49 -8.86 -8.76
C ASN A 722 21.39 -8.51 -9.77
N PHE A 723 20.53 -7.58 -9.41
CA PHE A 723 19.37 -7.16 -10.18
C PHE A 723 19.64 -5.87 -10.94
N GLN A 724 19.42 -5.93 -12.25
CA GLN A 724 19.59 -4.80 -13.15
C GLN A 724 18.26 -4.52 -13.85
N PRO A 725 17.44 -3.60 -13.30
CA PRO A 725 16.21 -3.21 -13.97
C PRO A 725 16.52 -2.42 -15.25
N ILE A 726 15.78 -2.68 -16.33
CA ILE A 726 15.80 -1.85 -17.54
C ILE A 726 14.57 -0.92 -17.56
N GLY A 727 13.45 -1.37 -16.97
CA GLY A 727 12.25 -0.57 -16.76
C GLY A 727 12.24 0.17 -15.41
N GLN A 728 11.46 1.27 -15.35
CA GLN A 728 11.16 1.97 -14.10
C GLN A 728 10.32 1.11 -13.16
N ASN A 729 10.38 1.43 -11.86
CA ASN A 729 9.57 0.83 -10.80
C ASN A 729 9.63 -0.71 -10.77
N MET A 730 10.77 -1.25 -11.15
CA MET A 730 11.07 -2.67 -11.07
C MET A 730 11.68 -3.01 -9.71
N ARG A 731 11.31 -4.16 -9.16
CA ARG A 731 11.86 -4.70 -7.92
C ARG A 731 12.10 -6.19 -8.07
N VAL A 732 13.06 -6.72 -7.31
CA VAL A 732 13.21 -8.17 -7.13
C VAL A 732 13.13 -8.52 -5.65
N GLN A 733 12.54 -9.67 -5.36
CA GLN A 733 12.58 -10.32 -4.05
C GLN A 733 12.88 -11.81 -4.25
N LEU A 734 13.74 -12.37 -3.40
CA LEU A 734 13.96 -13.82 -3.37
C LEU A 734 12.95 -14.46 -2.44
N ALA A 735 12.39 -15.59 -2.85
CA ALA A 735 11.39 -16.31 -2.07
C ALA A 735 11.56 -17.82 -2.24
N TYR A 736 11.33 -18.61 -1.19
CA TYR A 736 11.32 -20.07 -1.32
C TYR A 736 10.35 -20.73 -0.33
N ARG A 737 9.90 -21.93 -0.70
CA ARG A 737 9.26 -22.85 0.23
C ARG A 737 10.32 -23.68 0.93
N ALA A 738 10.37 -23.61 2.24
CA ALA A 738 11.24 -24.45 3.05
C ALA A 738 10.73 -25.90 3.10
N ALA A 739 11.60 -26.84 3.44
CA ALA A 739 11.27 -28.25 3.58
C ALA A 739 10.16 -28.52 4.62
N ASP A 740 9.99 -27.63 5.61
CA ASP A 740 8.91 -27.66 6.60
C ASP A 740 7.56 -27.10 6.08
N GLY A 741 7.52 -26.65 4.83
CA GLY A 741 6.33 -26.06 4.19
C GLY A 741 6.16 -24.55 4.38
N SER A 742 6.94 -23.91 5.26
CA SER A 742 6.89 -22.45 5.44
C SER A 742 7.42 -21.70 4.22
N ALA A 743 6.92 -20.49 3.97
CA ALA A 743 7.50 -19.59 2.97
C ALA A 743 8.51 -18.66 3.64
N VAL A 744 9.60 -18.37 2.94
CA VAL A 744 10.66 -17.47 3.40
C VAL A 744 10.95 -16.47 2.30
N TYR A 745 11.14 -15.21 2.67
CA TYR A 745 11.28 -14.08 1.76
C TYR A 745 12.50 -13.23 2.11
N SER A 746 13.18 -12.68 1.11
CA SER A 746 14.22 -11.66 1.30
C SER A 746 13.63 -10.27 1.40
N LYS A 747 14.43 -9.27 1.76
CA LYS A 747 14.06 -7.89 1.52
C LYS A 747 13.96 -7.63 0.01
N PRO A 748 12.94 -6.90 -0.49
CA PRO A 748 12.90 -6.47 -1.88
C PRO A 748 13.98 -5.42 -2.17
N VAL A 749 14.57 -5.45 -3.37
CA VAL A 749 15.51 -4.43 -3.84
C VAL A 749 15.06 -3.85 -5.18
N THR A 750 15.35 -2.58 -5.42
CA THR A 750 15.00 -1.88 -6.67
C THR A 750 16.05 -2.06 -7.75
N SER A 751 17.30 -2.29 -7.35
CA SER A 751 18.47 -2.57 -8.20
C SER A 751 19.61 -3.07 -7.31
N GLY A 752 20.64 -3.67 -7.90
CA GLY A 752 21.78 -4.16 -7.15
C GLY A 752 21.52 -5.53 -6.52
N GLU A 753 22.27 -5.84 -5.47
CA GLU A 753 22.25 -7.18 -4.89
C GLU A 753 20.99 -7.47 -4.06
N ALA A 754 20.31 -8.57 -4.38
CA ALA A 754 19.35 -9.23 -3.52
C ALA A 754 19.99 -10.49 -2.91
N CYS A 755 19.78 -10.71 -1.62
CA CYS A 755 20.33 -11.87 -0.92
C CYS A 755 19.35 -12.46 0.09
N LEU A 756 19.51 -13.77 0.35
CA LEU A 756 18.70 -14.49 1.34
C LEU A 756 19.53 -15.60 2.00
N ASP A 757 19.57 -15.61 3.32
CA ASP A 757 20.13 -16.69 4.12
C ASP A 757 19.15 -17.86 4.14
N LEU A 758 19.63 -19.03 3.71
CA LEU A 758 18.87 -20.27 3.61
C LEU A 758 18.90 -21.01 4.95
N THR A 759 18.47 -20.32 6.01
CA THR A 759 18.44 -20.85 7.39
C THR A 759 17.55 -22.08 7.52
N LYS A 760 16.55 -22.20 6.64
CA LYS A 760 15.79 -23.42 6.38
C LYS A 760 16.14 -23.97 5.01
N ALA A 761 16.28 -25.29 4.89
CA ALA A 761 16.56 -25.93 3.62
C ALA A 761 15.47 -25.62 2.58
N PRO A 762 15.81 -25.05 1.41
CA PRO A 762 14.84 -24.85 0.34
C PRO A 762 14.34 -26.18 -0.20
N LYS A 763 13.03 -26.30 -0.35
CA LYS A 763 12.42 -27.46 -0.95
C LYS A 763 12.90 -27.59 -2.41
N ASN A 764 13.27 -28.81 -2.80
CA ASN A 764 13.87 -29.14 -4.09
C ASN A 764 15.17 -28.38 -4.43
N GLY A 765 15.80 -27.71 -3.46
CA GLY A 765 16.97 -26.87 -3.71
C GLY A 765 16.67 -25.67 -4.63
N VAL A 766 15.46 -25.11 -4.54
CA VAL A 766 15.02 -24.00 -5.40
C VAL A 766 14.68 -22.76 -4.59
N VAL A 767 15.19 -21.62 -5.04
CA VAL A 767 14.76 -20.28 -4.64
C VAL A 767 14.21 -19.56 -5.85
N VAL A 768 13.07 -18.91 -5.73
CA VAL A 768 12.44 -18.15 -6.81
C VAL A 768 12.83 -16.68 -6.69
N ALA A 769 13.45 -16.12 -7.73
CA ALA A 769 13.56 -14.68 -7.88
C ALA A 769 12.23 -14.15 -8.45
N VAL A 770 11.52 -13.36 -7.65
CA VAL A 770 10.25 -12.73 -8.00
C VAL A 770 10.56 -11.31 -8.46
N VAL A 771 10.59 -11.10 -9.77
CA VAL A 771 10.87 -9.80 -10.40
C VAL A 771 9.55 -9.17 -10.78
N SER A 772 9.21 -8.03 -10.18
CA SER A 772 7.90 -7.38 -10.38
C SER A 772 8.08 -5.94 -10.79
N ASN A 773 7.23 -5.46 -11.69
CA ASN A 773 6.96 -4.04 -11.80
C ASN A 773 5.94 -3.69 -10.71
N VAL A 774 6.14 -2.58 -10.01
CA VAL A 774 5.26 -2.12 -8.93
C VAL A 774 4.45 -0.87 -9.29
N ASP A 775 4.31 -0.56 -10.58
CA ASP A 775 3.41 0.51 -11.02
C ASP A 775 1.98 0.18 -10.62
N HIS A 776 1.33 1.17 -10.01
CA HIS A 776 -0.03 1.07 -9.45
C HIS A 776 -1.02 2.00 -10.15
N LEU A 777 -0.57 2.68 -11.22
CA LEU A 777 -1.36 3.63 -12.01
C LEU A 777 -1.55 3.09 -13.42
N TYR A 778 -2.82 3.00 -13.83
CA TYR A 778 -3.21 2.70 -15.21
C TYR A 778 -3.53 3.99 -15.98
N ASN A 779 -2.75 4.27 -17.02
CA ASN A 779 -2.85 5.48 -17.86
C ASN A 779 -3.25 5.13 -19.32
N GLY A 780 -4.11 4.13 -19.50
CA GLY A 780 -4.63 3.74 -20.82
C GLY A 780 -3.67 2.86 -21.61
N GLU A 781 -3.71 2.98 -22.94
CA GLU A 781 -3.00 2.12 -23.91
C GLU A 781 -1.48 2.04 -23.67
N GLU A 782 -0.87 3.15 -23.26
CA GLU A 782 0.56 3.17 -22.96
C GLU A 782 0.91 2.22 -21.81
N THR A 783 0.16 2.28 -20.70
CA THR A 783 0.34 1.33 -19.60
C THR A 783 -0.05 -0.08 -20.03
N ARG A 784 -1.15 -0.21 -20.77
CA ARG A 784 -1.74 -1.50 -21.17
C ARG A 784 -0.80 -2.38 -21.98
N THR A 785 -0.01 -1.76 -22.85
CA THR A 785 0.85 -2.46 -23.81
C THR A 785 2.32 -2.53 -23.36
N ARG A 786 2.70 -1.78 -22.33
CA ARG A 786 4.07 -1.72 -21.82
C ARG A 786 4.49 -3.03 -21.16
N LYS A 787 5.74 -3.41 -21.44
CA LYS A 787 6.43 -4.56 -20.83
C LYS A 787 7.76 -4.10 -20.24
N HIS A 788 8.13 -4.64 -19.09
CA HIS A 788 9.30 -4.20 -18.33
C HIS A 788 10.42 -5.24 -18.34
N ASP A 789 11.51 -4.93 -19.03
CA ASP A 789 12.70 -5.81 -19.13
C ASP A 789 13.66 -5.64 -17.94
N TYR A 790 14.51 -6.64 -17.72
CA TYR A 790 15.51 -6.70 -16.65
C TYR A 790 16.60 -7.74 -16.92
N ARG A 791 17.70 -7.68 -16.16
CA ARG A 791 18.70 -8.76 -16.07
C ARG A 791 18.88 -9.19 -14.63
N LEU A 792 19.13 -10.48 -14.43
CA LEU A 792 19.52 -11.05 -13.14
C LEU A 792 20.87 -11.72 -13.29
N GLN A 793 21.89 -11.24 -12.59
CA GLN A 793 23.21 -11.86 -12.60
C GLN A 793 23.34 -12.76 -11.37
N LEU A 794 23.70 -14.02 -11.60
CA LEU A 794 23.99 -15.00 -10.56
C LEU A 794 25.32 -14.62 -9.89
N LEU A 795 25.32 -14.55 -8.55
CA LEU A 795 26.52 -14.21 -7.78
C LEU A 795 26.99 -15.39 -6.92
N GLU A 796 26.21 -15.73 -5.90
CA GLU A 796 26.59 -16.73 -4.90
C GLU A 796 25.51 -17.81 -4.84
N ALA A 797 25.97 -19.06 -4.89
CA ALA A 797 25.20 -20.28 -4.65
C ALA A 797 24.02 -20.55 -5.61
N ALA A 798 23.66 -19.62 -6.49
CA ALA A 798 22.78 -19.85 -7.63
C ALA A 798 23.57 -20.31 -8.85
N THR A 799 23.22 -21.46 -9.42
CA THR A 799 23.99 -22.10 -10.52
C THR A 799 23.30 -22.01 -11.88
N GLY A 800 22.03 -21.63 -11.90
CA GLY A 800 21.21 -21.49 -13.09
C GLY A 800 19.73 -21.61 -12.76
N THR A 801 18.89 -21.79 -13.78
CA THR A 801 17.44 -21.95 -13.59
C THR A 801 17.06 -23.41 -13.32
N ALA A 802 16.08 -23.62 -12.45
CA ALA A 802 15.43 -24.92 -12.29
C ALA A 802 14.43 -25.18 -13.44
N PRO A 803 13.99 -26.43 -13.66
CA PRO A 803 13.06 -26.74 -14.74
C PRO A 803 11.75 -25.95 -14.62
N LEU A 804 11.29 -25.43 -15.76
CA LEU A 804 10.16 -24.49 -15.84
C LEU A 804 8.79 -25.13 -15.52
N TYR A 805 8.66 -26.45 -15.66
CA TYR A 805 7.39 -27.16 -15.50
C TYR A 805 7.36 -28.09 -14.28
N ASP A 806 8.38 -28.03 -13.44
CA ASP A 806 8.36 -28.67 -12.12
C ASP A 806 7.68 -27.73 -11.12
N LYS A 807 6.92 -28.27 -10.17
CA LYS A 807 6.10 -27.49 -9.24
C LYS A 807 6.90 -27.08 -7.99
N HIS A 808 7.83 -26.14 -8.13
CA HIS A 808 8.72 -25.73 -7.01
C HIS A 808 8.01 -24.97 -5.87
N TYR A 809 6.76 -24.57 -6.06
CA TYR A 809 5.94 -23.93 -5.02
C TYR A 809 5.30 -24.94 -4.03
N GLN A 810 5.31 -26.24 -4.35
CA GLN A 810 4.63 -27.27 -3.55
C GLN A 810 5.44 -27.71 -2.36
#